data_AF-A0A847I039-F1
#
_entry.id   AF-A0A847I039-F1
#
_cell.length_a   1.000
_cell.length_b   1.000
_cell.length_c   1.000
_cell.angle_alpha   90.00
_cell.angle_beta   90.00
_cell.angle_gamma   90.00
#
_symmetry.space_group_name_H-M   'P 1'
#
loop_
_entity.id
_entity.type
_entity.pdbx_description
1 polymer ?
#
loop_
_entity_poly.entity_id
_entity_poly.type
_entity_poly.pdbx_seq_one_letter_code
_entity_poly.pdbx_strand_id
1 'polypeptide(L)'
;MIPISRGILVVAVVLTSTPFTLTGLAAPERDSLAHSAPADVGLYIEGRGVADLLLPLIEPQAWLALAELAGQPARLEEANAWRVWIRQGLRMEPAEACRELLGEQFAFVGEGLGRAQDGVVICRPGSEPGALLRRWEAQRLPDAGRSSIYRLANGFGAGLCDGLLIFGAADIPDGMFSRVIAVGEGPPRPASLAEDAVYRGLLARVPERPDVILFARLRSSTPGAASQPAMAQAAESDAGRSAPTSRPSACGAALPGPLHGASNILLALHRERPLLRFSVVGDAPARCDGTQSGLPELVGYLPERTLAAWGFHLDYRNLPGMLARLPERSILRLTFSMQERSGLIARLSEALDSATCLAVGVVEPPSRTEPAPPLPALAVLVNAVQPEEAEDEFETLLKQSISFYGLLALKTGAQVIVPEVHRLEVEGADVGLLDVSGLLAGRPGGAAIAELHICWALDGGTLIVASHLDWLRQILAARHEVAPGLQKTVALSTRPVPPGTETIIALQTGPLADLGQLWLDHFQKTAPQILSETWWQAQRPGRGNVHLGLTVTEAPREQRLVVTAVKPDTPADGLLRPGDQIVGCGGDQSRPNAPRRFATSQPFREIRDAIARRPDARWVDLLIERGGTPLVKRIPLPYFDPIQVLRRFIALGQIFQRVVYYEDVPEDPVLSDPVLSAEVSIQTAAAEAATQPAITSSEPPGGRGFLTIELRGSREPLFPFALTPAPVSAPITDQARKLP
;
A
#
# COMPACT_ATOMS: atom_id res chain seq x y z
N MET A 1 15.70 2.62 -22.13
CA MET A 1 14.70 1.67 -21.58
C MET A 1 14.14 2.14 -20.24
N ILE A 2 13.53 3.33 -20.23
CA ILE A 2 12.93 4.00 -19.07
C ILE A 2 11.79 4.81 -19.72
N PRO A 3 10.45 4.55 -19.55
CA PRO A 3 9.75 4.07 -18.35
C PRO A 3 8.41 3.29 -18.60
N ILE A 4 8.24 2.42 -19.62
CA ILE A 4 6.98 1.63 -19.73
C ILE A 4 6.84 0.68 -18.54
N SER A 5 7.96 0.14 -18.07
CA SER A 5 8.09 -0.74 -16.91
C SER A 5 7.78 -0.14 -15.54
N ARG A 6 7.61 1.19 -15.47
CA ARG A 6 7.53 1.95 -14.22
C ARG A 6 6.11 2.33 -13.83
N GLY A 7 5.11 1.98 -14.64
CA GLY A 7 3.69 2.34 -14.45
C GLY A 7 2.75 1.17 -14.10
N ILE A 8 3.28 0.02 -13.68
CA ILE A 8 2.56 -1.26 -13.78
C ILE A 8 2.08 -1.82 -12.45
N LEU A 9 2.76 -1.55 -11.33
CA LEU A 9 2.17 -1.86 -10.01
C LEU A 9 0.97 -0.95 -9.67
N VAL A 10 0.80 0.10 -10.48
CA VAL A 10 -0.20 1.15 -10.38
C VAL A 10 -1.59 0.68 -10.83
N VAL A 11 -1.65 -0.22 -11.81
CA VAL A 11 -2.91 -0.73 -12.37
C VAL A 11 -3.61 -1.69 -11.38
N ALA A 12 -2.89 -2.15 -10.35
CA ALA A 12 -3.40 -2.97 -9.26
C ALA A 12 -4.22 -2.19 -8.22
N VAL A 13 -3.84 -0.93 -7.96
CA VAL A 13 -4.31 -0.17 -6.79
C VAL A 13 -5.22 0.99 -7.19
N VAL A 14 -5.11 1.53 -8.40
CA VAL A 14 -5.77 2.80 -8.70
C VAL A 14 -6.29 2.79 -10.12
N LEU A 15 -7.61 2.70 -10.23
CA LEU A 15 -8.38 2.83 -11.45
C LEU A 15 -9.55 3.70 -11.04
N THR A 16 -9.65 4.96 -11.51
CA THR A 16 -10.93 5.71 -11.69
C THR A 16 -10.77 7.21 -11.83
N SER A 17 -11.51 7.83 -12.76
CA SER A 17 -12.46 8.92 -12.51
C SER A 17 -12.99 9.48 -13.82
N THR A 18 -14.31 9.44 -14.02
CA THR A 18 -15.17 10.46 -14.64
C THR A 18 -16.61 9.90 -14.68
N PRO A 19 -17.66 10.73 -14.61
CA PRO A 19 -19.04 10.23 -14.56
C PRO A 19 -19.68 10.31 -15.96
N PHE A 20 -19.67 9.26 -16.79
CA PHE A 20 -20.50 9.24 -18.00
C PHE A 20 -20.97 7.83 -18.42
N THR A 21 -22.08 7.85 -19.17
CA THR A 21 -22.99 6.77 -19.58
C THR A 21 -22.32 5.57 -20.27
N LEU A 22 -22.60 4.37 -19.77
CA LEU A 22 -22.27 3.08 -20.38
C LEU A 22 -23.42 2.60 -21.31
N THR A 23 -23.10 2.40 -22.59
CA THR A 23 -23.78 1.42 -23.44
C THR A 23 -23.04 0.09 -23.31
N GLY A 24 -23.55 -0.83 -22.49
CA GLY A 24 -22.99 -2.16 -22.31
C GLY A 24 -23.45 -3.11 -23.42
N LEU A 25 -22.55 -3.44 -24.35
CA LEU A 25 -22.66 -4.67 -25.14
C LEU A 25 -21.81 -5.72 -24.44
N ALA A 26 -22.46 -6.79 -23.95
CA ALA A 26 -21.76 -7.91 -23.34
C ALA A 26 -20.95 -8.66 -24.41
N ALA A 27 -19.63 -8.51 -24.39
CA ALA A 27 -18.74 -9.32 -25.21
C ALA A 27 -18.64 -10.75 -24.63
N PRO A 28 -18.56 -11.79 -25.48
CA PRO A 28 -18.49 -13.18 -25.04
C PRO A 28 -17.18 -13.51 -24.29
N GLU A 29 -17.25 -14.52 -23.43
CA GLU A 29 -16.18 -14.98 -22.52
C GLU A 29 -14.89 -15.47 -23.23
N ARG A 30 -14.95 -15.71 -24.54
CA ARG A 30 -13.82 -16.15 -25.39
C ARG A 30 -12.78 -15.07 -25.69
N ASP A 31 -12.96 -13.85 -25.21
CA ASP A 31 -12.13 -12.70 -25.60
C ASP A 31 -11.04 -12.32 -24.58
N SER A 32 -10.68 -13.16 -23.59
CA SER A 32 -9.58 -12.81 -22.67
C SER A 32 -8.21 -12.78 -23.37
N LEU A 33 -7.44 -11.73 -23.09
CA LEU A 33 -6.06 -11.60 -23.57
C LEU A 33 -5.10 -12.56 -22.86
N ALA A 34 -5.54 -13.31 -21.85
CA ALA A 34 -4.74 -14.31 -21.16
C ALA A 34 -4.34 -15.46 -22.08
N HIS A 35 -5.06 -15.66 -23.18
CA HIS A 35 -4.66 -16.59 -24.25
C HIS A 35 -3.37 -16.15 -24.94
N SER A 36 -3.10 -14.86 -25.03
CA SER A 36 -1.89 -14.32 -25.67
C SER A 36 -0.73 -14.13 -24.68
N ALA A 37 -0.96 -14.34 -23.38
CA ALA A 37 0.07 -14.25 -22.35
C ALA A 37 0.70 -15.64 -22.10
N PRO A 38 2.04 -15.74 -21.95
CA PRO A 38 2.69 -17.00 -21.55
C PRO A 38 2.20 -17.50 -20.18
N ALA A 39 2.10 -18.82 -19.99
CA ALA A 39 1.67 -19.41 -18.71
C ALA A 39 2.62 -19.12 -17.54
N ASP A 40 3.88 -18.83 -17.82
CA ASP A 40 4.93 -18.62 -16.81
C ASP A 40 5.09 -17.14 -16.41
N VAL A 41 4.17 -16.26 -16.81
CA VAL A 41 4.19 -14.83 -16.44
C VAL A 41 4.08 -14.65 -14.93
N GLY A 42 4.81 -13.66 -14.40
CA GLY A 42 4.77 -13.33 -12.97
C GLY A 42 3.81 -12.18 -12.64
N LEU A 43 3.42 -11.39 -13.63
CA LEU A 43 2.43 -10.33 -13.51
C LEU A 43 1.59 -10.26 -14.78
N TYR A 44 0.27 -10.25 -14.61
CA TYR A 44 -0.71 -10.08 -15.67
C TYR A 44 -1.78 -9.11 -15.20
N ILE A 45 -2.13 -8.11 -16.01
CA ILE A 45 -3.19 -7.15 -15.69
C ILE A 45 -4.03 -6.90 -16.93
N GLU A 46 -5.28 -7.35 -16.96
CA GLU A 46 -6.21 -7.16 -18.07
C GLU A 46 -7.26 -6.13 -17.70
N GLY A 47 -7.52 -5.15 -18.55
CA GLY A 47 -8.63 -4.20 -18.38
C GLY A 47 -9.52 -4.11 -19.62
N ARG A 48 -10.82 -3.90 -19.40
CA ARG A 48 -11.87 -3.86 -20.43
C ARG A 48 -12.73 -2.63 -20.26
N GLY A 49 -12.79 -1.76 -21.27
CA GLY A 49 -13.65 -0.57 -21.22
C GLY A 49 -13.28 0.42 -20.12
N VAL A 50 -12.01 0.49 -19.71
CA VAL A 50 -11.55 1.24 -18.51
C VAL A 50 -10.74 2.49 -18.83
N ALA A 51 -10.82 3.04 -20.04
CA ALA A 51 -10.10 4.27 -20.39
C ALA A 51 -10.46 5.45 -19.46
N ASP A 52 -11.73 5.55 -19.07
CA ASP A 52 -12.23 6.51 -18.08
C ASP A 52 -11.54 6.37 -16.72
N LEU A 53 -11.09 5.16 -16.36
CA LEU A 53 -10.35 4.92 -15.13
C LEU A 53 -8.87 5.26 -15.25
N LEU A 54 -8.30 5.13 -16.45
CA LEU A 54 -6.88 5.31 -16.72
C LEU A 54 -6.50 6.78 -16.94
N LEU A 55 -7.38 7.57 -17.58
CA LEU A 55 -7.09 8.97 -17.94
C LEU A 55 -6.65 9.83 -16.75
N PRO A 56 -7.31 9.80 -15.58
CA PRO A 56 -6.91 10.62 -14.43
C PRO A 56 -5.55 10.21 -13.85
N LEU A 57 -5.12 8.98 -14.09
CA LEU A 57 -3.85 8.43 -13.59
C LEU A 57 -2.65 8.93 -14.39
N ILE A 58 -2.88 9.44 -15.60
CA ILE A 58 -1.84 10.06 -16.40
C ILE A 58 -1.47 11.45 -15.86
N GLU A 59 -2.25 12.00 -14.91
CA GLU A 59 -1.88 13.21 -14.20
C GLU A 59 -0.57 13.00 -13.44
N PRO A 60 0.40 13.92 -13.50
CA PRO A 60 1.74 13.62 -13.04
C PRO A 60 1.81 13.33 -11.55
N GLN A 61 0.98 13.98 -10.73
CA GLN A 61 0.94 13.73 -9.28
C GLN A 61 0.32 12.37 -8.94
N ALA A 62 -0.73 11.96 -9.65
CA ALA A 62 -1.28 10.63 -9.53
C ALA A 62 -0.22 9.60 -9.92
N TRP A 63 0.39 9.75 -11.11
CA TRP A 63 1.47 8.88 -11.56
C TRP A 63 2.62 8.76 -10.54
N LEU A 64 3.06 9.87 -9.94
CA LEU A 64 4.10 9.87 -8.92
C LEU A 64 3.70 9.14 -7.63
N ALA A 65 2.48 9.38 -7.15
CA ALA A 65 1.95 8.68 -5.98
C ALA A 65 1.98 7.17 -6.22
N LEU A 66 1.58 6.76 -7.41
CA LEU A 66 1.44 5.37 -7.79
C LEU A 66 2.80 4.68 -7.98
N ALA A 67 3.76 5.37 -8.60
CA ALA A 67 5.13 4.88 -8.72
C ALA A 67 5.76 4.67 -7.34
N GLU A 68 5.52 5.55 -6.37
CA GLU A 68 6.04 5.37 -5.02
C GLU A 68 5.36 4.27 -4.22
N LEU A 69 4.03 4.13 -4.34
CA LEU A 69 3.32 2.94 -3.81
C LEU A 69 3.86 1.65 -4.43
N ALA A 70 4.35 1.72 -5.67
CA ALA A 70 5.04 0.62 -6.33
C ALA A 70 6.45 0.33 -5.82
N GLY A 71 6.92 1.06 -4.79
CA GLY A 71 8.31 1.00 -4.32
C GLY A 71 9.32 1.59 -5.31
N GLN A 72 8.85 2.34 -6.32
CA GLN A 72 9.68 2.95 -7.35
C GLN A 72 9.60 4.47 -7.29
N PRO A 73 10.45 5.11 -6.49
CA PRO A 73 10.39 6.55 -6.35
C PRO A 73 10.75 7.23 -7.67
N ALA A 74 9.89 8.16 -8.09
CA ALA A 74 9.93 8.83 -9.37
C ALA A 74 9.90 10.35 -9.23
N ARG A 75 10.20 11.05 -10.32
CA ARG A 75 10.18 12.51 -10.40
C ARG A 75 9.19 13.02 -11.42
N LEU A 76 8.75 14.26 -11.21
CA LEU A 76 7.83 14.94 -12.11
C LEU A 76 8.38 15.03 -13.53
N GLU A 77 9.69 15.21 -13.70
CA GLU A 77 10.34 15.23 -15.00
C GLU A 77 10.26 13.87 -15.72
N GLU A 78 10.22 12.76 -14.99
CA GLU A 78 10.07 11.42 -15.57
C GLU A 78 8.67 11.21 -16.16
N ALA A 79 7.63 11.70 -15.46
CA ALA A 79 6.26 11.72 -15.98
C ALA A 79 6.17 12.58 -17.26
N ASN A 80 6.81 13.75 -17.26
CA ASN A 80 6.86 14.62 -18.43
C ASN A 80 7.64 14.01 -19.59
N ALA A 81 8.78 13.37 -19.30
CA ALA A 81 9.59 12.66 -20.29
C ALA A 81 8.79 11.52 -20.94
N TRP A 82 8.01 10.77 -20.15
CA TRP A 82 7.10 9.75 -20.66
C TRP A 82 6.04 10.36 -21.61
N ARG A 83 5.43 11.50 -21.25
CA ARG A 83 4.45 12.19 -22.11
C ARG A 83 5.07 12.60 -23.45
N VAL A 84 6.27 13.19 -23.42
CA VAL A 84 7.02 13.55 -24.64
C VAL A 84 7.34 12.31 -25.47
N TRP A 85 7.75 11.24 -24.81
CA TRP A 85 8.10 9.97 -25.43
C TRP A 85 6.91 9.31 -26.14
N ILE A 86 5.71 9.35 -25.53
CA ILE A 86 4.45 8.90 -26.17
C ILE A 86 4.13 9.74 -27.40
N ARG A 87 4.20 11.07 -27.31
CA ARG A 87 3.95 11.97 -28.45
C ARG A 87 4.90 11.72 -29.62
N GLN A 88 6.18 11.48 -29.32
CA GLN A 88 7.18 11.22 -30.35
C GLN A 88 7.03 9.82 -30.97
N GLY A 89 6.74 8.80 -30.16
CA GLY A 89 6.63 7.42 -30.62
C GLY A 89 5.33 7.10 -31.35
N LEU A 90 4.19 7.56 -30.80
CA LEU A 90 2.86 7.23 -31.27
C LEU A 90 2.20 8.40 -32.03
N ARG A 91 2.81 9.58 -32.08
CA ARG A 91 2.22 10.77 -32.76
C ARG A 91 0.78 11.06 -32.29
N MET A 92 0.58 10.90 -30.99
CA MET A 92 -0.70 11.02 -30.29
C MET A 92 -0.49 11.72 -28.96
N GLU A 93 -1.51 12.45 -28.50
CA GLU A 93 -1.51 12.93 -27.13
C GLU A 93 -1.68 11.76 -26.16
N PRO A 94 -1.08 11.77 -24.95
CA PRO A 94 -1.18 10.65 -24.01
C PRO A 94 -2.63 10.23 -23.70
N ALA A 95 -3.54 11.20 -23.56
CA ALA A 95 -4.96 10.93 -23.35
C ALA A 95 -5.67 10.32 -24.58
N GLU A 96 -5.21 10.64 -25.78
CA GLU A 96 -5.67 10.01 -27.02
C GLU A 96 -5.16 8.56 -27.08
N ALA A 97 -3.86 8.36 -26.85
CA ALA A 97 -3.24 7.04 -26.84
C ALA A 97 -3.88 6.09 -25.80
N CYS A 98 -4.18 6.58 -24.59
CA CYS A 98 -4.89 5.78 -23.59
C CYS A 98 -6.30 5.36 -24.04
N ARG A 99 -7.07 6.27 -24.64
CA ARG A 99 -8.41 5.93 -25.15
C ARG A 99 -8.36 4.97 -26.33
N GLU A 100 -7.44 5.22 -27.25
CA GLU A 100 -7.31 4.45 -28.47
C GLU A 100 -6.75 3.05 -28.24
N LEU A 101 -5.68 2.93 -27.44
CA LEU A 101 -4.95 1.68 -27.24
C LEU A 101 -5.44 0.91 -26.02
N LEU A 102 -5.92 1.58 -24.97
CA LEU A 102 -6.29 0.91 -23.70
C LEU A 102 -7.80 1.01 -23.41
N GLY A 103 -8.57 1.65 -24.29
CA GLY A 103 -9.99 1.90 -24.04
C GLY A 103 -10.89 0.71 -24.26
N GLU A 104 -10.66 -0.10 -25.28
CA GLU A 104 -11.47 -1.29 -25.54
C GLU A 104 -11.02 -2.45 -24.65
N GLN A 105 -9.82 -2.96 -24.88
CA GLN A 105 -9.24 -4.03 -24.06
C GLN A 105 -7.72 -3.98 -24.12
N PHE A 106 -7.07 -4.12 -22.97
CA PHE A 106 -5.62 -4.26 -22.90
C PHE A 106 -5.23 -5.28 -21.85
N ALA A 107 -4.03 -5.82 -21.99
CA ALA A 107 -3.35 -6.60 -20.99
C ALA A 107 -1.90 -6.12 -20.86
N PHE A 108 -1.46 -5.96 -19.62
CA PHE A 108 -0.06 -5.81 -19.29
C PHE A 108 0.50 -7.15 -18.84
N VAL A 109 1.67 -7.53 -19.35
CA VAL A 109 2.34 -8.80 -19.07
C VAL A 109 3.78 -8.54 -18.63
N GLY A 110 4.23 -9.15 -17.54
CA GLY A 110 5.60 -9.00 -17.05
C GLY A 110 6.10 -10.20 -16.26
N GLU A 111 7.41 -10.24 -16.01
CA GLU A 111 8.06 -11.31 -15.24
C GLU A 111 7.70 -11.32 -13.74
N GLY A 112 7.11 -10.23 -13.23
CA GLY A 112 6.72 -10.10 -11.82
C GLY A 112 6.68 -8.64 -11.35
N LEU A 113 6.13 -8.43 -10.15
CA LEU A 113 5.89 -7.12 -9.53
C LEU A 113 7.14 -6.21 -9.48
N GLY A 114 8.34 -6.78 -9.30
CA GLY A 114 9.61 -6.04 -9.29
C GLY A 114 10.43 -6.10 -10.59
N ARG A 115 9.92 -6.77 -11.63
CA ARG A 115 10.66 -7.09 -12.87
C ARG A 115 9.93 -6.65 -14.14
N ALA A 116 9.12 -5.62 -14.05
CA ALA A 116 8.37 -5.09 -15.19
C ALA A 116 9.24 -4.40 -16.27
N GLN A 117 10.57 -4.35 -16.11
CA GLN A 117 11.53 -3.72 -17.06
C GLN A 117 11.44 -4.25 -18.49
N ASP A 118 11.03 -5.50 -18.64
CA ASP A 118 10.73 -6.16 -19.91
C ASP A 118 9.22 -6.42 -20.03
N GLY A 119 8.42 -5.45 -19.61
CA GLY A 119 6.97 -5.52 -19.66
C GLY A 119 6.44 -5.39 -21.08
N VAL A 120 5.37 -6.12 -21.37
CA VAL A 120 4.68 -6.10 -22.67
C VAL A 120 3.26 -5.60 -22.48
N VAL A 121 2.81 -4.73 -23.38
CA VAL A 121 1.41 -4.32 -23.46
C VAL A 121 0.79 -5.01 -24.66
N ILE A 122 -0.25 -5.80 -24.44
CA ILE A 122 -1.12 -6.39 -25.46
C ILE A 122 -2.38 -5.54 -25.49
N CYS A 123 -2.88 -5.15 -26.64
CA CYS A 123 -4.14 -4.42 -26.69
C CYS A 123 -4.93 -4.66 -27.96
N ARG A 124 -6.25 -4.54 -27.83
CA ARG A 124 -7.19 -4.37 -28.93
C ARG A 124 -7.47 -2.88 -29.07
N PRO A 125 -6.92 -2.21 -30.09
CA PRO A 125 -7.18 -0.79 -30.31
C PRO A 125 -8.59 -0.56 -30.84
N GLY A 126 -9.16 0.63 -30.56
CA GLY A 126 -10.47 1.01 -31.07
C GLY A 126 -10.51 1.24 -32.60
N SER A 127 -9.37 1.59 -33.20
CA SER A 127 -9.18 1.70 -34.66
C SER A 127 -8.44 0.50 -35.23
N GLU A 128 -8.52 0.32 -36.54
CA GLU A 128 -7.79 -0.73 -37.25
C GLU A 128 -6.27 -0.67 -36.98
N PRO A 129 -5.64 -1.74 -36.45
CA PRO A 129 -4.21 -1.77 -36.12
C PRO A 129 -3.29 -1.35 -37.29
N GLY A 130 -3.63 -1.77 -38.51
CA GLY A 130 -2.87 -1.42 -39.70
C GLY A 130 -2.88 0.07 -40.01
N ALA A 131 -3.99 0.77 -39.74
CA ALA A 131 -4.08 2.22 -39.91
C ALA A 131 -3.23 2.96 -38.87
N LEU A 132 -3.22 2.48 -37.63
CA LEU A 132 -2.38 3.01 -36.56
C LEU A 132 -0.89 2.87 -36.87
N LEU A 133 -0.44 1.67 -37.28
CA LEU A 133 0.96 1.42 -37.65
C LEU A 133 1.42 2.32 -38.83
N ARG A 134 0.54 2.57 -39.81
CA ARG A 134 0.80 3.54 -40.89
C ARG A 134 0.91 4.97 -40.37
N ARG A 135 0.01 5.40 -39.49
CA ARG A 135 0.03 6.73 -38.85
C ARG A 135 1.33 6.96 -38.07
N TRP A 136 1.83 5.93 -37.41
CA TRP A 136 3.06 5.99 -36.61
C TRP A 136 4.35 5.87 -37.43
N GLU A 137 4.24 5.66 -38.75
CA GLU A 137 5.38 5.38 -39.64
C GLU A 137 6.23 4.20 -39.14
N ALA A 138 5.57 3.14 -38.67
CA ALA A 138 6.25 1.97 -38.12
C ALA A 138 7.02 1.21 -39.22
N GLN A 139 8.32 0.95 -38.99
CA GLN A 139 9.16 0.24 -39.94
C GLN A 139 9.05 -1.27 -39.71
N ARG A 140 8.57 -2.04 -40.69
CA ARG A 140 8.50 -3.50 -40.60
C ARG A 140 9.91 -4.10 -40.49
N LEU A 141 10.10 -5.00 -39.52
CA LEU A 141 11.29 -5.83 -39.34
C LEU A 141 11.13 -7.15 -40.12
N PRO A 142 12.23 -7.89 -40.42
CA PRO A 142 12.16 -9.17 -41.11
C PRO A 142 11.19 -10.14 -40.41
N ASP A 143 10.38 -10.85 -41.20
CA ASP A 143 9.23 -11.60 -40.71
C ASP A 143 9.58 -12.68 -39.68
N ALA A 144 8.83 -12.71 -38.58
CA ALA A 144 8.84 -13.76 -37.55
C ALA A 144 7.57 -14.60 -37.69
N GLY A 145 7.52 -15.46 -38.71
CA GLY A 145 6.38 -16.37 -38.91
C GLY A 145 5.07 -15.65 -39.26
N ARG A 146 3.99 -15.94 -38.51
CA ARG A 146 2.64 -15.38 -38.75
C ARG A 146 2.49 -13.94 -38.26
N SER A 147 3.30 -13.55 -37.28
CA SER A 147 3.23 -12.23 -36.66
C SER A 147 4.07 -11.24 -37.45
N SER A 148 3.53 -10.04 -37.70
CA SER A 148 4.31 -8.95 -38.31
C SER A 148 4.93 -8.09 -37.21
N ILE A 149 6.25 -7.98 -37.18
CA ILE A 149 6.96 -7.15 -36.20
C ILE A 149 7.38 -5.83 -36.86
N TYR A 150 7.20 -4.74 -36.14
CA TYR A 150 7.53 -3.39 -36.55
C TYR A 150 8.42 -2.72 -35.49
N ARG A 151 9.18 -1.72 -35.92
CA ARG A 151 9.96 -0.80 -35.09
C ARG A 151 9.37 0.59 -35.18
N LEU A 152 9.06 1.18 -34.05
CA LEU A 152 8.56 2.55 -33.93
C LEU A 152 9.71 3.57 -33.95
N ALA A 153 9.41 4.85 -34.17
CA ALA A 153 10.41 5.93 -34.26
C ALA A 153 11.30 6.08 -33.02
N ASN A 154 10.79 5.69 -31.86
CA ASN A 154 11.52 5.71 -30.59
C ASN A 154 12.28 4.41 -30.28
N GLY A 155 12.33 3.48 -31.23
CA GLY A 155 13.05 2.20 -31.13
C GLY A 155 12.24 1.04 -30.53
N PHE A 156 10.99 1.25 -30.09
CA PHE A 156 10.19 0.17 -29.52
C PHE A 156 9.65 -0.79 -30.56
N GLY A 157 9.49 -2.05 -30.15
CA GLY A 157 8.83 -3.09 -30.93
C GLY A 157 7.32 -2.96 -30.87
N ALA A 158 6.68 -3.14 -32.02
CA ALA A 158 5.24 -3.32 -32.14
C ALA A 158 4.98 -4.60 -32.96
N GLY A 159 4.33 -5.60 -32.36
CA GLY A 159 3.87 -6.80 -33.05
C GLY A 159 2.40 -6.71 -33.41
N LEU A 160 2.03 -7.21 -34.58
CA LEU A 160 0.64 -7.40 -35.01
C LEU A 160 0.35 -8.90 -35.12
N CYS A 161 -0.57 -9.39 -34.29
CA CYS A 161 -0.96 -10.79 -34.23
C CYS A 161 -2.49 -10.89 -34.03
N ASP A 162 -3.21 -11.51 -34.96
CA ASP A 162 -4.67 -11.69 -34.91
C ASP A 162 -5.48 -10.43 -34.56
N GLY A 163 -5.05 -9.27 -35.08
CA GLY A 163 -5.68 -7.98 -34.81
C GLY A 163 -5.30 -7.33 -33.47
N LEU A 164 -4.48 -7.98 -32.66
CA LEU A 164 -3.89 -7.42 -31.44
C LEU A 164 -2.60 -6.67 -31.77
N LEU A 165 -2.41 -5.53 -31.11
CA LEU A 165 -1.13 -4.83 -31.06
C LEU A 165 -0.39 -5.23 -29.79
N ILE A 166 0.89 -5.58 -29.94
CA ILE A 166 1.76 -6.02 -28.85
C ILE A 166 2.95 -5.05 -28.80
N PHE A 167 3.19 -4.38 -27.69
CA PHE A 167 4.28 -3.41 -27.52
C PHE A 167 5.30 -3.90 -26.50
N GLY A 168 6.59 -3.85 -26.84
CA GLY A 168 7.68 -4.26 -25.95
C GLY A 168 9.08 -4.01 -26.52
N ALA A 169 10.11 -4.49 -25.82
CA ALA A 169 11.49 -4.37 -26.25
C ALA A 169 11.84 -5.49 -27.25
N ALA A 170 11.92 -5.15 -28.55
CA ALA A 170 12.22 -6.12 -29.60
C ALA A 170 13.73 -6.44 -29.74
N ASP A 171 14.60 -5.72 -29.03
CA ASP A 171 16.05 -5.86 -29.07
C ASP A 171 16.60 -6.83 -28.00
N ILE A 172 15.75 -7.36 -27.12
CA ILE A 172 16.12 -8.33 -26.10
C ILE A 172 15.79 -9.75 -26.63
N PRO A 173 16.82 -10.55 -26.99
CA PRO A 173 16.60 -11.95 -27.35
C PRO A 173 15.95 -12.69 -26.19
N ASP A 174 14.95 -13.52 -26.48
CA ASP A 174 14.17 -14.30 -25.49
C ASP A 174 13.47 -13.46 -24.40
N GLY A 175 13.33 -12.15 -24.61
CA GLY A 175 12.56 -11.26 -23.76
C GLY A 175 11.06 -11.59 -23.76
N MET A 176 10.32 -11.00 -22.82
CA MET A 176 8.87 -11.15 -22.70
C MET A 176 8.13 -10.80 -23.99
N PHE A 177 8.62 -9.80 -24.74
CA PHE A 177 8.05 -9.43 -26.05
C PHE A 177 8.08 -10.62 -27.02
N SER A 178 9.24 -11.23 -27.21
CA SER A 178 9.40 -12.40 -28.08
C SER A 178 8.57 -13.59 -27.60
N ARG A 179 8.46 -13.78 -26.27
CA ARG A 179 7.67 -14.87 -25.67
C ARG A 179 6.16 -14.68 -25.88
N VAL A 180 5.64 -13.46 -25.71
CA VAL A 180 4.23 -13.13 -25.98
C VAL A 180 3.91 -13.34 -27.46
N ILE A 181 4.81 -12.91 -28.36
CA ILE A 181 4.66 -13.14 -29.80
C ILE A 181 4.64 -14.65 -30.12
N ALA A 182 5.54 -15.44 -29.52
CA ALA A 182 5.61 -16.89 -29.71
C ALA A 182 4.34 -17.63 -29.24
N VAL A 183 3.63 -17.13 -28.23
CA VAL A 183 2.33 -17.68 -27.81
C VAL A 183 1.26 -17.48 -28.90
N GLY A 184 1.34 -16.43 -29.71
CA GLY A 184 0.44 -16.21 -30.85
C GLY A 184 0.84 -16.98 -32.12
N GLU A 185 2.06 -17.54 -32.15
CA GLU A 185 2.55 -18.28 -33.31
C GLU A 185 2.03 -19.72 -33.33
N GLY A 186 1.92 -20.30 -34.53
CA GLY A 186 1.33 -21.62 -34.75
C GLY A 186 2.03 -22.77 -34.02
N PRO A 187 1.50 -24.01 -34.09
CA PRO A 187 2.03 -25.14 -33.33
C PRO A 187 3.49 -25.47 -33.69
N PRO A 188 4.34 -25.81 -32.70
CA PRO A 188 4.04 -26.01 -31.27
C PRO A 188 3.93 -24.68 -30.50
N ARG A 189 2.75 -24.43 -29.90
CA ARG A 189 2.45 -23.21 -29.13
C ARG A 189 2.85 -23.41 -27.67
N PRO A 190 3.59 -22.49 -27.04
CA PRO A 190 3.80 -22.48 -25.59
C PRO A 190 2.47 -22.42 -24.83
N ALA A 191 2.40 -22.99 -23.63
CA ALA A 191 1.20 -22.91 -22.79
C ALA A 191 0.86 -21.44 -22.47
N SER A 192 -0.43 -21.12 -22.52
CA SER A 192 -0.94 -19.77 -22.23
C SER A 192 -1.38 -19.61 -20.78
N LEU A 193 -1.44 -18.38 -20.26
CA LEU A 193 -1.94 -18.10 -18.92
C LEU A 193 -3.39 -18.55 -18.74
N ALA A 194 -4.20 -18.48 -19.79
CA ALA A 194 -5.58 -18.98 -19.76
C ALA A 194 -5.68 -20.50 -19.51
N GLU A 195 -4.62 -21.26 -19.81
CA GLU A 195 -4.55 -22.72 -19.57
C GLU A 195 -4.02 -23.06 -18.18
N ASP A 196 -3.35 -22.11 -17.52
CA ASP A 196 -2.77 -22.25 -16.18
C ASP A 196 -3.85 -22.60 -15.14
N ALA A 197 -3.63 -23.68 -14.40
CA ALA A 197 -4.61 -24.20 -13.45
C ALA A 197 -4.80 -23.27 -12.24
N VAL A 198 -3.73 -22.61 -11.78
CA VAL A 198 -3.79 -21.70 -10.63
C VAL A 198 -4.56 -20.45 -11.00
N TYR A 199 -4.25 -19.85 -12.16
CA TYR A 199 -5.00 -18.70 -12.67
C TYR A 199 -6.49 -19.00 -12.80
N ARG A 200 -6.87 -20.13 -13.41
CA ARG A 200 -8.29 -20.53 -13.55
C ARG A 200 -8.97 -20.79 -12.21
N GLY A 201 -8.28 -21.45 -11.27
CA GLY A 201 -8.80 -21.70 -9.93
C GLY A 201 -9.06 -20.43 -9.13
N LEU A 202 -8.17 -19.43 -9.24
CA LEU A 202 -8.36 -18.12 -8.62
C LEU A 202 -9.44 -17.30 -9.33
N LEU A 203 -9.50 -17.34 -10.67
CA LEU A 203 -10.51 -16.62 -11.46
C LEU A 203 -11.93 -17.13 -11.16
N ALA A 204 -12.09 -18.44 -10.93
CA ALA A 204 -13.38 -19.02 -10.53
C ALA A 204 -13.88 -18.58 -9.14
N ARG A 205 -13.01 -17.96 -8.32
CA ARG A 205 -13.35 -17.49 -6.96
C ARG A 205 -13.77 -16.02 -6.89
N VAL A 206 -13.59 -15.27 -7.97
CA VAL A 206 -14.04 -13.87 -8.07
C VAL A 206 -15.36 -13.77 -8.83
N PRO A 207 -16.12 -12.67 -8.70
CA PRO A 207 -17.37 -12.53 -9.45
C PRO A 207 -17.11 -12.56 -10.97
N GLU A 208 -18.10 -13.04 -11.72
CA GLU A 208 -17.99 -13.16 -13.18
C GLU A 208 -17.84 -11.80 -13.86
N ARG A 209 -17.11 -11.79 -15.00
CA ARG A 209 -16.94 -10.61 -15.88
C ARG A 209 -16.39 -9.36 -15.16
N PRO A 210 -15.22 -9.43 -14.51
CA PRO A 210 -14.55 -8.25 -14.00
C PRO A 210 -14.17 -7.28 -15.13
N ASP A 211 -14.27 -5.98 -14.86
CA ASP A 211 -13.77 -4.91 -15.71
C ASP A 211 -12.23 -4.92 -15.77
N VAL A 212 -11.58 -5.26 -14.65
CA VAL A 212 -10.12 -5.46 -14.58
C VAL A 212 -9.76 -6.70 -13.79
N ILE A 213 -8.79 -7.46 -14.29
CA ILE A 213 -8.16 -8.58 -13.59
C ILE A 213 -6.69 -8.24 -13.38
N LEU A 214 -6.18 -8.47 -12.19
CA LEU A 214 -4.76 -8.56 -11.91
C LEU A 214 -4.44 -9.93 -11.36
N PHE A 215 -3.44 -10.58 -11.94
CA PHE A 215 -2.85 -11.80 -11.42
C PHE A 215 -1.36 -11.58 -11.18
N ALA A 216 -0.87 -11.97 -10.01
CA ALA A 216 0.54 -11.83 -9.66
C ALA A 216 1.08 -13.07 -8.93
N ARG A 217 2.28 -13.48 -9.32
CA ARG A 217 3.08 -14.51 -8.65
C ARG A 217 4.08 -13.83 -7.72
N LEU A 218 3.90 -14.05 -6.41
CA LEU A 218 4.64 -13.34 -5.37
C LEU A 218 5.98 -14.00 -5.08
N ARG A 219 6.05 -15.32 -5.22
CA ARG A 219 7.30 -16.07 -5.14
C ARG A 219 7.78 -16.34 -6.55
N SER A 220 8.90 -15.74 -6.93
CA SER A 220 9.63 -16.20 -8.12
C SER A 220 10.10 -17.62 -7.82
N SER A 221 9.42 -18.62 -8.38
CA SER A 221 10.01 -19.94 -8.53
C SER A 221 11.31 -19.72 -9.30
N THR A 222 12.45 -19.92 -8.65
CA THR A 222 13.73 -19.83 -9.33
C THR A 222 13.69 -20.86 -10.46
N PRO A 223 13.68 -20.47 -11.75
CA PRO A 223 13.72 -21.43 -12.83
C PRO A 223 15.14 -22.00 -12.81
N GLY A 224 15.30 -23.20 -12.25
CA GLY A 224 16.63 -23.78 -12.04
C GLY A 224 16.67 -25.03 -11.15
N ALA A 225 15.63 -25.31 -10.36
CA ALA A 225 15.47 -26.62 -9.72
C ALA A 225 14.85 -27.62 -10.70
N ALA A 226 15.43 -27.75 -11.90
CA ALA A 226 15.21 -28.94 -12.71
C ALA A 226 15.93 -30.10 -12.00
N SER A 227 15.14 -31.00 -11.44
CA SER A 227 15.42 -32.43 -11.27
C SER A 227 16.90 -32.84 -11.40
N GLN A 228 17.69 -32.66 -10.35
CA GLN A 228 18.86 -33.52 -10.17
C GLN A 228 18.34 -34.90 -9.78
N PRO A 229 18.60 -35.98 -10.55
CA PRO A 229 18.26 -37.31 -10.12
C PRO A 229 19.10 -37.63 -8.89
N ALA A 230 18.45 -38.11 -7.84
CA ALA A 230 19.07 -38.60 -6.63
C ALA A 230 20.02 -39.76 -6.97
N MET A 231 21.31 -39.48 -7.15
CA MET A 231 22.34 -40.49 -7.08
C MET A 231 22.72 -40.68 -5.61
N ALA A 232 22.37 -41.85 -5.11
CA ALA A 232 22.80 -42.40 -3.84
C ALA A 232 24.33 -42.38 -3.72
N GLN A 233 24.83 -41.72 -2.67
CA GLN A 233 26.04 -42.17 -2.00
C GLN A 233 25.80 -42.17 -0.50
N ALA A 234 25.70 -43.38 0.03
CA ALA A 234 25.79 -43.68 1.43
C ALA A 234 27.23 -43.38 1.90
N ALA A 235 27.35 -42.55 2.93
CA ALA A 235 28.47 -42.59 3.84
C ALA A 235 27.95 -42.14 5.21
N GLU A 236 27.92 -43.11 6.13
CA GLU A 236 27.69 -42.92 7.56
C GLU A 236 28.68 -41.89 8.13
N SER A 237 28.17 -40.86 8.80
CA SER A 237 28.75 -40.38 10.06
C SER A 237 27.95 -39.22 10.66
N ASP A 238 27.68 -39.43 11.94
CA ASP A 238 27.54 -38.47 13.02
C ASP A 238 26.24 -37.69 13.27
N ALA A 239 25.79 -37.89 14.51
CA ALA A 239 24.61 -37.32 15.12
C ALA A 239 24.83 -35.84 15.44
N GLY A 240 24.24 -34.97 14.63
CA GLY A 240 24.07 -33.56 14.93
C GLY A 240 22.66 -33.13 14.54
N ARG A 241 21.80 -32.88 15.54
CA ARG A 241 20.45 -32.33 15.39
C ARG A 241 20.46 -31.09 14.49
N SER A 242 20.16 -31.27 13.22
CA SER A 242 19.89 -30.19 12.28
C SER A 242 18.38 -30.06 12.17
N ALA A 243 17.81 -29.19 13.02
CA ALA A 243 16.45 -28.73 12.85
C ALA A 243 16.32 -28.05 11.47
N PRO A 244 15.23 -28.26 10.72
CA PRO A 244 14.98 -27.52 9.51
C PRO A 244 14.78 -26.06 9.90
N THR A 245 15.81 -25.23 9.69
CA THR A 245 15.70 -23.79 9.80
C THR A 245 14.88 -23.33 8.60
N SER A 246 13.57 -23.24 8.81
CA SER A 246 12.64 -22.57 7.92
C SER A 246 13.17 -21.15 7.70
N ARG A 247 13.75 -20.92 6.53
CA ARG A 247 14.20 -19.60 6.11
C ARG A 247 12.97 -18.70 6.03
N PRO A 248 12.84 -17.63 6.84
CA PRO A 248 11.85 -16.62 6.57
C PRO A 248 12.19 -16.01 5.20
N SER A 249 11.26 -16.10 4.27
CA SER A 249 11.42 -15.54 2.93
C SER A 249 11.40 -14.01 3.05
N ALA A 250 12.35 -13.38 2.36
CA ALA A 250 12.58 -11.94 2.34
C ALA A 250 11.34 -11.14 1.93
N CYS A 251 11.10 -10.02 2.62
CA CYS A 251 10.35 -8.83 2.19
C CYS A 251 9.11 -9.02 1.32
N GLY A 252 8.36 -10.10 1.50
CA GLY A 252 6.92 -10.00 1.39
C GLY A 252 6.49 -9.29 2.65
N ALA A 253 6.11 -8.02 2.59
CA ALA A 253 5.17 -7.50 3.58
C ALA A 253 4.12 -8.60 3.74
N ALA A 254 4.03 -9.19 4.93
CA ALA A 254 3.16 -10.33 5.14
C ALA A 254 1.79 -9.91 4.62
N LEU A 255 1.32 -10.60 3.57
CA LEU A 255 0.05 -10.21 2.97
C LEU A 255 -1.02 -10.30 4.06
N PRO A 256 -1.92 -9.31 4.12
CA PRO A 256 -2.92 -9.26 5.19
C PRO A 256 -3.92 -10.41 5.07
N GLY A 257 -4.44 -10.80 6.24
CA GLY A 257 -5.51 -11.79 6.44
C GLY A 257 -5.51 -12.98 5.48
N PRO A 258 -6.51 -13.09 4.58
CA PRO A 258 -6.72 -14.29 3.76
C PRO A 258 -5.65 -14.50 2.69
N LEU A 259 -4.81 -13.50 2.44
CA LEU A 259 -3.70 -13.60 1.50
C LEU A 259 -2.42 -14.07 2.18
N HIS A 260 -2.40 -14.19 3.51
CA HIS A 260 -1.22 -14.58 4.24
C HIS A 260 -0.65 -15.91 3.75
N GLY A 261 0.60 -15.91 3.30
CA GLY A 261 1.27 -17.10 2.77
C GLY A 261 0.92 -17.46 1.32
N ALA A 262 0.06 -16.69 0.65
CA ALA A 262 -0.26 -16.89 -0.76
C ALA A 262 1.00 -16.75 -1.63
N SER A 263 1.14 -17.65 -2.59
CA SER A 263 2.18 -17.59 -3.63
C SER A 263 1.64 -16.93 -4.89
N ASN A 264 0.34 -17.01 -5.12
CA ASN A 264 -0.37 -16.41 -6.23
C ASN A 264 -1.58 -15.64 -5.70
N ILE A 265 -1.78 -14.43 -6.23
CA ILE A 265 -2.94 -13.59 -5.92
C ILE A 265 -3.65 -13.21 -7.21
N LEU A 266 -4.98 -13.12 -7.12
CA LEU A 266 -5.82 -12.54 -8.15
C LEU A 266 -6.70 -11.46 -7.54
N LEU A 267 -6.71 -10.30 -8.17
CA LEU A 267 -7.57 -9.16 -7.85
C LEU A 267 -8.49 -8.90 -9.03
N ALA A 268 -9.78 -8.74 -8.76
CA ALA A 268 -10.82 -8.52 -9.76
C ALA A 268 -11.60 -7.26 -9.41
N LEU A 269 -11.68 -6.32 -10.36
CA LEU A 269 -12.45 -5.08 -10.25
C LEU A 269 -13.78 -5.20 -11.00
N HIS A 270 -14.86 -4.80 -10.34
CA HIS A 270 -16.17 -4.56 -10.93
C HIS A 270 -16.58 -3.11 -10.72
N ARG A 271 -17.18 -2.50 -11.74
CA ARG A 271 -17.76 -1.17 -11.69
C ARG A 271 -19.27 -1.21 -11.49
N GLU A 272 -19.73 -0.46 -10.50
CA GLU A 272 -21.14 -0.22 -10.24
C GLU A 272 -21.37 1.28 -10.03
N ARG A 273 -21.59 2.01 -11.13
CA ARG A 273 -21.77 3.48 -11.12
C ARG A 273 -20.56 4.19 -10.47
N PRO A 274 -20.64 5.06 -9.42
CA PRO A 274 -19.42 5.63 -8.85
C PRO A 274 -18.73 4.66 -7.88
N LEU A 275 -19.15 3.40 -7.78
CA LEU A 275 -18.52 2.41 -6.91
C LEU A 275 -17.62 1.49 -7.72
N LEU A 276 -16.43 1.28 -7.20
CA LEU A 276 -15.50 0.25 -7.63
C LEU A 276 -15.43 -0.82 -6.57
N ARG A 277 -15.51 -2.07 -6.98
CA ARG A 277 -15.47 -3.21 -6.10
C ARG A 277 -14.36 -4.14 -6.51
N PHE A 278 -13.37 -4.24 -5.64
CA PHE A 278 -12.25 -5.13 -5.77
C PHE A 278 -12.50 -6.36 -4.91
N SER A 279 -12.39 -7.54 -5.52
CA SER A 279 -12.30 -8.82 -4.82
C SER A 279 -10.87 -9.32 -4.94
N VAL A 280 -10.26 -9.71 -3.83
CA VAL A 280 -8.88 -10.25 -3.82
C VAL A 280 -8.89 -11.66 -3.26
N VAL A 281 -8.28 -12.58 -3.99
CA VAL A 281 -8.19 -13.99 -3.62
C VAL A 281 -6.76 -14.48 -3.73
N GLY A 282 -6.32 -15.29 -2.77
CA GLY A 282 -5.01 -15.93 -2.75
C GLY A 282 -5.12 -17.44 -2.82
N ASP A 283 -4.08 -18.12 -3.31
CA ASP A 283 -3.99 -19.58 -3.37
C ASP A 283 -3.62 -20.25 -2.03
N ALA A 284 -3.39 -19.46 -0.97
CA ALA A 284 -3.20 -19.99 0.37
C ALA A 284 -4.51 -20.57 0.93
N PRO A 285 -4.43 -21.64 1.74
CA PRO A 285 -5.58 -22.12 2.49
C PRO A 285 -6.05 -21.03 3.47
N ALA A 286 -7.37 -20.89 3.63
CA ALA A 286 -7.92 -20.01 4.65
C ALA A 286 -7.40 -20.43 6.03
N ARG A 287 -6.89 -19.47 6.81
CA ARG A 287 -6.71 -19.68 8.24
C ARG A 287 -8.05 -19.40 8.90
N CYS A 288 -8.65 -20.43 9.48
CA CYS A 288 -9.77 -20.27 10.40
C CYS A 288 -9.19 -20.27 11.81
N ASP A 289 -8.53 -19.17 12.19
CA ASP A 289 -8.26 -18.94 13.60
C ASP A 289 -9.62 -18.52 14.21
N GLY A 290 -10.06 -19.23 15.27
CA GLY A 290 -11.47 -19.24 15.72
C GLY A 290 -12.13 -17.86 15.78
N THR A 291 -13.44 -17.81 15.50
CA THR A 291 -14.24 -16.58 15.37
C THR A 291 -14.01 -15.59 16.51
N GLN A 292 -13.14 -14.60 16.28
CA GLN A 292 -13.02 -13.41 17.12
C GLN A 292 -14.05 -12.40 16.61
N SER A 293 -14.90 -11.91 17.51
CA SER A 293 -16.00 -11.00 17.17
C SER A 293 -15.73 -9.59 17.68
N GLY A 294 -16.41 -8.58 17.11
CA GLY A 294 -16.50 -7.24 17.69
C GLY A 294 -15.90 -6.10 16.87
N LEU A 295 -15.11 -6.39 15.82
CA LEU A 295 -14.59 -5.33 14.94
C LEU A 295 -15.68 -4.51 14.24
N PRO A 296 -16.78 -5.09 13.71
CA PRO A 296 -17.83 -4.31 13.06
C PRO A 296 -18.47 -3.28 13.99
N GLU A 297 -18.65 -3.61 15.27
CA GLU A 297 -19.19 -2.71 16.30
C GLU A 297 -18.20 -1.61 16.65
N LEU A 298 -16.93 -1.97 16.91
CA LEU A 298 -15.86 -1.01 17.19
C LEU A 298 -15.72 0.06 16.10
N VAL A 299 -15.77 -0.35 14.83
CA VAL A 299 -15.63 0.57 13.69
C VAL A 299 -16.95 1.29 13.38
N GLY A 300 -18.08 0.57 13.42
CA GLY A 300 -19.39 1.09 13.03
C GLY A 300 -19.89 2.23 13.92
N TYR A 301 -19.56 2.18 15.21
CA TYR A 301 -19.94 3.20 16.21
C TYR A 301 -18.97 4.38 16.33
N LEU A 302 -17.94 4.45 15.49
CA LEU A 302 -17.13 5.66 15.38
C LEU A 302 -17.95 6.81 14.77
N PRO A 303 -17.60 8.08 15.00
CA PRO A 303 -18.32 9.22 14.39
C PRO A 303 -18.32 9.16 12.87
N GLU A 304 -19.41 9.58 12.22
CA GLU A 304 -19.50 9.66 10.75
C GLU A 304 -18.39 10.51 10.14
N ARG A 305 -17.84 11.48 10.88
CA ARG A 305 -16.73 12.35 10.42
C ARG A 305 -15.33 11.75 10.66
N THR A 306 -15.23 10.49 11.05
CA THR A 306 -13.95 9.78 11.17
C THR A 306 -13.26 9.74 9.81
N LEU A 307 -12.06 10.31 9.74
CA LEU A 307 -11.26 10.41 8.52
C LEU A 307 -10.66 9.06 8.11
N ALA A 308 -10.20 8.28 9.08
CA ALA A 308 -9.65 6.95 8.87
C ALA A 308 -9.94 6.07 10.08
N ALA A 309 -10.32 4.82 9.85
CA ALA A 309 -10.48 3.79 10.86
C ALA A 309 -9.80 2.50 10.39
N TRP A 310 -9.10 1.82 11.28
CA TRP A 310 -8.48 0.52 11.05
C TRP A 310 -8.76 -0.39 12.25
N GLY A 311 -9.75 -1.26 12.08
CA GLY A 311 -10.04 -2.38 12.97
C GLY A 311 -9.17 -3.59 12.62
N PHE A 312 -8.56 -4.22 13.61
CA PHE A 312 -7.77 -5.43 13.48
C PHE A 312 -7.69 -6.18 14.82
N HIS A 313 -7.24 -7.43 14.80
CA HIS A 313 -6.97 -8.17 16.03
C HIS A 313 -5.48 -8.09 16.43
N LEU A 314 -5.22 -7.72 17.68
CA LEU A 314 -3.89 -7.70 18.28
C LEU A 314 -3.80 -8.70 19.44
N ASP A 315 -2.86 -9.63 19.37
CA ASP A 315 -2.56 -10.52 20.49
C ASP A 315 -1.74 -9.78 21.57
N TYR A 316 -2.45 -9.07 22.45
CA TYR A 316 -1.84 -8.34 23.57
C TYR A 316 -1.00 -9.25 24.49
N ARG A 317 -1.36 -10.53 24.61
CA ARG A 317 -0.61 -11.49 25.45
C ARG A 317 0.77 -11.81 24.87
N ASN A 318 0.93 -11.75 23.55
CA ASN A 318 2.20 -11.94 22.86
C ASN A 318 2.97 -10.62 22.62
N LEU A 319 2.43 -9.47 23.03
CA LEU A 319 3.10 -8.17 22.91
C LEU A 319 4.52 -8.16 23.52
N PRO A 320 4.80 -8.77 24.69
CA PRO A 320 6.16 -8.85 25.23
C PRO A 320 7.13 -9.57 24.27
N GLY A 321 6.69 -10.67 23.66
CA GLY A 321 7.48 -11.43 22.69
C GLY A 321 7.77 -10.63 21.42
N MET A 322 6.84 -9.79 20.98
CA MET A 322 7.04 -8.87 19.86
C MET A 322 8.05 -7.76 20.20
N LEU A 323 7.92 -7.14 21.37
CA LEU A 323 8.78 -6.03 21.79
C LEU A 323 10.21 -6.46 22.12
N ALA A 324 10.40 -7.71 22.58
CA ALA A 324 11.72 -8.30 22.78
C ALA A 324 12.56 -8.38 21.50
N ARG A 325 11.92 -8.40 20.32
CA ARG A 325 12.59 -8.43 19.00
C ARG A 325 13.08 -7.05 18.55
N LEU A 326 12.64 -5.96 19.19
CA LEU A 326 13.16 -4.63 18.89
C LEU A 326 14.65 -4.53 19.27
N PRO A 327 15.43 -3.68 18.59
CA PRO A 327 16.83 -3.44 18.95
C PRO A 327 16.97 -3.09 20.43
N GLU A 328 18.03 -3.55 21.09
CA GLU A 328 18.26 -3.30 22.54
C GLU A 328 18.29 -1.81 22.89
N ARG A 329 18.66 -0.96 21.93
CA ARG A 329 18.70 0.50 22.07
C ARG A 329 17.34 1.18 21.86
N SER A 330 16.29 0.42 21.54
CA SER A 330 14.95 0.95 21.36
C SER A 330 14.40 1.46 22.69
N ILE A 331 14.01 2.74 22.73
CA ILE A 331 13.38 3.34 23.92
C ILE A 331 12.09 2.59 24.27
N LEU A 332 11.32 2.16 23.27
CA LEU A 332 10.10 1.37 23.51
C LEU A 332 10.40 0.08 24.26
N ARG A 333 11.44 -0.65 23.86
CA ARG A 333 11.86 -1.88 24.55
C ARG A 333 12.32 -1.60 25.98
N LEU A 334 13.07 -0.52 26.19
CA LEU A 334 13.54 -0.12 27.52
C LEU A 334 12.37 0.26 28.44
N THR A 335 11.49 1.16 28.00
CA THR A 335 10.30 1.58 28.76
C THR A 335 9.41 0.39 29.11
N PHE A 336 9.14 -0.47 28.12
CA PHE A 336 8.35 -1.67 28.33
C PHE A 336 8.99 -2.63 29.34
N SER A 337 10.29 -2.90 29.23
CA SER A 337 11.00 -3.78 30.16
C SER A 337 11.00 -3.29 31.60
N MET A 338 10.89 -1.98 31.83
CA MET A 338 10.77 -1.41 33.16
C MET A 338 9.35 -1.61 33.71
N GLN A 339 8.33 -1.40 32.87
CA GLN A 339 6.93 -1.59 33.25
C GLN A 339 6.59 -3.07 33.48
N GLU A 340 7.18 -3.98 32.69
CA GLU A 340 7.03 -5.43 32.83
C GLU A 340 7.44 -5.93 34.22
N ARG A 341 8.46 -5.33 34.85
CA ARG A 341 8.89 -5.70 36.22
C ARG A 341 7.83 -5.46 37.29
N SER A 342 6.87 -4.57 37.03
CA SER A 342 5.75 -4.31 37.95
C SER A 342 4.56 -5.27 37.76
N GLY A 343 4.63 -6.15 36.74
CA GLY A 343 3.53 -7.02 36.32
C GLY A 343 2.36 -6.30 35.66
N LEU A 344 2.37 -4.97 35.60
CA LEU A 344 1.27 -4.15 35.09
C LEU A 344 0.93 -4.45 33.63
N ILE A 345 1.95 -4.62 32.78
CA ILE A 345 1.75 -4.97 31.38
C ILE A 345 1.04 -6.31 31.23
N ALA A 346 1.38 -7.31 32.05
CA ALA A 346 0.76 -8.62 31.99
C ALA A 346 -0.71 -8.55 32.38
N ARG A 347 -1.04 -7.86 33.48
CA ARG A 347 -2.43 -7.65 33.93
C ARG A 347 -3.25 -6.88 32.90
N LEU A 348 -2.72 -5.76 32.39
CA LEU A 348 -3.38 -5.00 31.32
C LEU A 348 -3.61 -5.87 30.07
N SER A 349 -2.61 -6.67 29.65
CA SER A 349 -2.74 -7.54 28.48
C SER A 349 -3.71 -8.71 28.70
N GLU A 350 -3.93 -9.13 29.94
CA GLU A 350 -4.93 -10.13 30.32
C GLU A 350 -6.35 -9.55 30.38
N ALA A 351 -6.47 -8.28 30.77
CA ALA A 351 -7.74 -7.55 30.85
C ALA A 351 -8.27 -7.08 29.48
N LEU A 352 -7.39 -6.94 28.48
CA LEU A 352 -7.75 -6.56 27.10
C LEU A 352 -8.10 -7.77 26.22
N ASP A 353 -9.10 -7.60 25.36
CA ASP A 353 -9.42 -8.51 24.26
C ASP A 353 -8.55 -8.18 23.02
N SER A 354 -8.59 -9.02 21.99
CA SER A 354 -7.80 -8.82 20.78
C SER A 354 -8.36 -7.76 19.85
N ALA A 355 -9.67 -7.51 19.87
CA ALA A 355 -10.31 -6.57 18.95
C ALA A 355 -9.87 -5.12 19.23
N THR A 356 -9.13 -4.55 18.28
CA THR A 356 -8.55 -3.21 18.37
C THR A 356 -9.00 -2.37 17.19
N CYS A 357 -9.25 -1.08 17.40
CA CYS A 357 -9.48 -0.12 16.34
C CYS A 357 -8.64 1.14 16.54
N LEU A 358 -7.91 1.55 15.50
CA LEU A 358 -7.28 2.86 15.40
C LEU A 358 -8.19 3.79 14.61
N ALA A 359 -8.48 4.98 15.14
CA ALA A 359 -9.36 5.94 14.50
C ALA A 359 -8.74 7.34 14.45
N VAL A 360 -8.83 8.02 13.32
CA VAL A 360 -8.39 9.39 13.12
C VAL A 360 -9.61 10.26 12.84
N GLY A 361 -9.85 11.24 13.70
CA GLY A 361 -10.88 12.25 13.56
C GLY A 361 -10.32 13.66 13.39
N VAL A 362 -11.19 14.65 13.53
CA VAL A 362 -10.84 16.07 13.49
C VAL A 362 -11.33 16.79 14.74
N VAL A 363 -10.52 17.73 15.21
CA VAL A 363 -10.86 18.61 16.33
C VAL A 363 -10.53 20.06 16.01
N GLU A 364 -11.27 20.97 16.62
CA GLU A 364 -11.04 22.41 16.58
C GLU A 364 -10.80 22.89 18.03
N PRO A 365 -9.56 22.80 18.53
CA PRO A 365 -9.26 23.09 19.93
C PRO A 365 -9.59 24.55 20.27
N PRO A 366 -10.28 24.81 21.39
CA PRO A 366 -10.71 26.15 21.77
C PRO A 366 -9.55 27.07 22.20
N SER A 367 -8.41 26.50 22.62
CA SER A 367 -7.24 27.26 23.07
C SER A 367 -6.43 27.93 21.96
N ARG A 368 -6.81 27.75 20.68
CA ARG A 368 -6.05 28.30 19.57
C ARG A 368 -6.06 29.82 19.58
N THR A 369 -4.87 30.39 19.60
CA THR A 369 -4.64 31.85 19.51
C THR A 369 -4.62 32.34 18.07
N GLU A 370 -4.30 31.48 17.10
CA GLU A 370 -4.19 31.82 15.68
C GLU A 370 -5.17 31.00 14.82
N PRO A 371 -5.73 31.59 13.74
CA PRO A 371 -6.60 30.86 12.82
C PRO A 371 -5.81 29.80 12.05
N ALA A 372 -6.14 28.52 12.28
CA ALA A 372 -5.52 27.38 11.64
C ALA A 372 -6.59 26.35 11.22
N PRO A 373 -6.31 25.45 10.24
CA PRO A 373 -7.23 24.37 9.88
C PRO A 373 -7.50 23.41 11.05
N PRO A 374 -8.61 22.65 11.05
CA PRO A 374 -8.86 21.62 12.05
C PRO A 374 -7.67 20.66 12.22
N LEU A 375 -7.41 20.21 13.45
CA LEU A 375 -6.29 19.30 13.74
C LEU A 375 -6.76 17.85 13.64
N PRO A 376 -5.95 16.94 13.06
CA PRO A 376 -6.22 15.52 13.17
C PRO A 376 -6.02 15.06 14.61
N ALA A 377 -6.93 14.23 15.12
CA ALA A 377 -6.84 13.60 16.44
C ALA A 377 -6.90 12.07 16.29
N LEU A 378 -6.08 11.34 17.05
CA LEU A 378 -6.00 9.89 17.04
C LEU A 378 -6.76 9.32 18.24
N ALA A 379 -7.40 8.17 18.05
CA ALA A 379 -7.90 7.33 19.12
C ALA A 379 -7.53 5.85 18.89
N VAL A 380 -7.37 5.14 20.00
CA VAL A 380 -7.25 3.68 20.07
C VAL A 380 -8.44 3.18 20.87
N LEU A 381 -9.20 2.26 20.30
CA LEU A 381 -10.32 1.59 20.94
C LEU A 381 -9.94 0.12 21.09
N VAL A 382 -10.11 -0.43 22.28
CA VAL A 382 -9.79 -1.82 22.57
C VAL A 382 -10.94 -2.43 23.36
N ASN A 383 -11.48 -3.55 22.88
CA ASN A 383 -12.42 -4.29 23.70
C ASN A 383 -11.71 -4.83 24.94
N ALA A 384 -12.38 -4.81 26.09
CA ALA A 384 -11.85 -5.32 27.33
C ALA A 384 -12.63 -6.57 27.77
N VAL A 385 -11.90 -7.61 28.16
CA VAL A 385 -12.46 -8.78 28.84
C VAL A 385 -12.84 -8.41 30.28
N GLN A 386 -12.01 -7.57 30.91
CA GLN A 386 -12.20 -7.04 32.26
C GLN A 386 -12.14 -5.50 32.20
N PRO A 387 -13.28 -4.84 31.89
CA PRO A 387 -13.35 -3.41 31.62
C PRO A 387 -12.75 -2.51 32.71
N GLU A 388 -13.14 -2.73 33.97
CA GLU A 388 -12.67 -1.93 35.12
C GLU A 388 -11.16 -2.12 35.37
N GLU A 389 -10.68 -3.36 35.32
CA GLU A 389 -9.25 -3.67 35.51
C GLU A 389 -8.39 -3.08 34.37
N ALA A 390 -8.88 -3.11 33.12
CA ALA A 390 -8.19 -2.50 31.99
C ALA A 390 -8.02 -0.98 32.17
N GLU A 391 -9.04 -0.28 32.68
CA GLU A 391 -8.97 1.15 32.94
C GLU A 391 -7.99 1.47 34.07
N ASP A 392 -8.08 0.77 35.21
CA ASP A 392 -7.23 0.98 36.39
C ASP A 392 -5.75 0.73 36.08
N GLU A 393 -5.44 -0.36 35.36
CA GLU A 393 -4.08 -0.69 34.96
C GLU A 393 -3.55 0.28 33.90
N PHE A 394 -4.40 0.79 32.99
CA PHE A 394 -4.03 1.82 32.03
C PHE A 394 -3.72 3.18 32.72
N GLU A 395 -4.53 3.62 33.68
CA GLU A 395 -4.24 4.83 34.45
C GLU A 395 -2.92 4.68 35.22
N THR A 396 -2.71 3.51 35.84
CA THR A 396 -1.46 3.21 36.56
C THR A 396 -0.26 3.22 35.62
N LEU A 397 -0.39 2.70 34.39
CA LEU A 397 0.62 2.76 33.34
C LEU A 397 1.03 4.20 33.02
N LEU A 398 0.04 5.09 32.87
CA LEU A 398 0.27 6.50 32.57
C LEU A 398 0.98 7.21 33.71
N LYS A 399 0.52 7.04 34.96
CA LYS A 399 1.16 7.61 36.17
C LYS A 399 2.63 7.18 36.31
N GLN A 400 2.92 5.90 36.06
CA GLN A 400 4.30 5.38 36.07
C GLN A 400 5.14 5.95 34.92
N SER A 401 4.56 6.08 33.72
CA SER A 401 5.23 6.64 32.54
C SER A 401 5.62 8.10 32.75
N ILE A 402 4.75 8.90 33.36
CA ILE A 402 5.02 10.30 33.73
C ILE A 402 6.15 10.37 34.76
N SER A 403 6.11 9.52 35.79
CA SER A 403 7.17 9.46 36.81
C SER A 403 8.52 9.12 36.19
N PHE A 404 8.55 8.18 35.24
CA PHE A 404 9.75 7.82 34.51
C PHE A 404 10.26 8.96 33.61
N TYR A 405 9.35 9.65 32.91
CA TYR A 405 9.70 10.86 32.16
C TYR A 405 10.35 11.91 33.07
N GLY A 406 9.79 12.15 34.26
CA GLY A 406 10.37 13.06 35.25
C GLY A 406 11.80 12.67 35.66
N LEU A 407 12.07 11.38 35.87
CA LEU A 407 13.42 10.87 36.15
C LEU A 407 14.38 11.07 34.97
N LEU A 408 13.92 10.85 33.73
CA LEU A 408 14.73 11.10 32.53
C LEU A 408 15.00 12.59 32.31
N ALA A 409 14.02 13.45 32.59
CA ALA A 409 14.18 14.90 32.53
C ALA A 409 15.24 15.36 33.55
N LEU A 410 15.18 14.88 34.80
CA LEU A 410 16.20 15.13 35.82
C LEU A 410 17.60 14.69 35.36
N LYS A 411 17.71 13.48 34.80
CA LYS A 411 18.99 12.93 34.33
C LYS A 411 19.60 13.76 33.18
N THR A 412 18.76 14.38 32.36
CA THR A 412 19.19 15.18 31.21
C THR A 412 19.35 16.67 31.54
N GLY A 413 19.05 17.08 32.78
CA GLY A 413 19.06 18.49 33.19
C GLY A 413 17.91 19.30 32.56
N ALA A 414 16.89 18.65 32.02
CA ALA A 414 15.70 19.29 31.48
C ALA A 414 14.76 19.72 32.63
N GLN A 415 13.97 20.77 32.40
CA GLN A 415 12.94 21.18 33.35
C GLN A 415 11.92 20.04 33.54
N VAL A 416 11.69 19.67 34.79
CA VAL A 416 10.70 18.64 35.14
C VAL A 416 9.33 19.30 35.19
N ILE A 417 8.47 18.91 34.27
CA ILE A 417 7.04 19.21 34.30
C ILE A 417 6.35 17.87 34.51
N VAL A 418 5.64 17.72 35.63
CA VAL A 418 4.88 16.52 35.96
C VAL A 418 3.41 16.84 35.70
N PRO A 419 2.85 16.42 34.56
CA PRO A 419 1.44 16.63 34.29
C PRO A 419 0.56 15.84 35.27
N GLU A 420 -0.53 16.45 35.73
CA GLU A 420 -1.50 15.84 36.63
C GLU A 420 -2.60 15.13 35.82
N VAL A 421 -3.13 14.05 36.40
CA VAL A 421 -4.31 13.35 35.86
C VAL A 421 -5.55 14.01 36.47
N HIS A 422 -6.45 14.48 35.61
CA HIS A 422 -7.75 15.02 35.98
C HIS A 422 -8.85 14.00 35.66
N ARG A 423 -9.92 13.97 36.46
CA ARG A 423 -11.14 13.19 36.18
C ARG A 423 -12.27 14.16 35.84
N LEU A 424 -12.99 13.89 34.75
CA LEU A 424 -14.01 14.76 34.17
C LEU A 424 -15.21 13.90 33.74
N GLU A 425 -16.42 14.42 33.85
CA GLU A 425 -17.61 13.78 33.28
C GLU A 425 -17.87 14.32 31.87
N VAL A 426 -17.96 13.43 30.87
CA VAL A 426 -18.18 13.79 29.46
C VAL A 426 -19.17 12.82 28.83
N GLU A 427 -20.30 13.34 28.34
CA GLU A 427 -21.39 12.52 27.76
C GLU A 427 -21.83 11.37 28.68
N GLY A 428 -21.81 11.58 30.01
CA GLY A 428 -22.16 10.57 31.00
C GLY A 428 -21.10 9.50 31.29
N ALA A 429 -19.92 9.59 30.66
CA ALA A 429 -18.77 8.75 30.96
C ALA A 429 -17.78 9.47 31.90
N ASP A 430 -17.15 8.72 32.81
CA ASP A 430 -15.99 9.21 33.56
C ASP A 430 -14.74 9.18 32.67
N VAL A 431 -14.08 10.32 32.53
CA VAL A 431 -12.96 10.53 31.63
C VAL A 431 -11.72 10.89 32.44
N GLY A 432 -10.67 10.09 32.28
CA GLY A 432 -9.32 10.48 32.66
C GLY A 432 -8.72 11.41 31.61
N LEU A 433 -8.11 12.52 32.05
CA LEU A 433 -7.45 13.51 31.22
C LEU A 433 -6.03 13.77 31.74
N LEU A 434 -5.05 13.61 30.87
CA LEU A 434 -3.67 14.03 31.10
C LEU A 434 -3.28 15.11 30.07
N ASP A 435 -3.04 16.33 30.54
CA ASP A 435 -2.54 17.41 29.68
C ASP A 435 -1.02 17.34 29.54
N VAL A 436 -0.54 17.02 28.33
CA VAL A 436 0.89 16.92 28.02
C VAL A 436 1.42 18.12 27.23
N SER A 437 0.61 19.16 27.02
CA SER A 437 0.98 20.36 26.26
C SER A 437 2.22 21.05 26.84
N GLY A 438 2.31 21.11 28.18
CA GLY A 438 3.44 21.69 28.89
C GLY A 438 4.78 21.01 28.60
N LEU A 439 4.77 19.72 28.22
CA LEU A 439 6.01 18.97 27.91
C LEU A 439 6.67 19.44 26.62
N LEU A 440 5.93 20.10 25.72
CA LEU A 440 6.42 20.57 24.42
C LEU A 440 6.92 22.02 24.45
N ALA A 441 6.39 22.85 25.36
CA ALA A 441 6.60 24.30 25.41
C ALA A 441 8.08 24.73 25.58
N GLY A 442 8.95 23.85 26.08
CA GLY A 442 10.37 24.14 26.32
C GLY A 442 11.32 23.90 25.14
N ARG A 443 10.83 23.43 23.97
CA ARG A 443 11.70 23.09 22.82
C ARG A 443 11.86 24.27 21.85
N PRO A 444 13.07 24.54 21.32
CA PRO A 444 13.27 25.56 20.29
C PRO A 444 12.46 25.18 19.03
N GLY A 445 11.56 26.09 18.60
CA GLY A 445 10.59 25.83 17.53
C GLY A 445 9.34 25.03 17.95
N GLY A 446 9.15 24.79 19.26
CA GLY A 446 8.12 23.92 19.84
C GLY A 446 6.86 24.61 20.33
N ALA A 447 6.45 25.76 19.75
CA ALA A 447 5.11 26.27 20.01
C ALA A 447 4.12 25.27 19.41
N ALA A 448 3.45 24.50 20.28
CA ALA A 448 2.41 23.57 19.85
C ALA A 448 1.28 24.39 19.21
N ILE A 449 0.76 23.92 18.07
CA ILE A 449 -0.31 24.60 17.33
C ILE A 449 -1.62 24.59 18.15
N ALA A 450 -1.76 23.64 19.06
CA ALA A 450 -2.82 23.55 20.05
C ALA A 450 -2.38 22.70 21.25
N GLU A 451 -3.28 22.57 22.21
CA GLU A 451 -3.21 21.60 23.30
C GLU A 451 -3.04 20.15 22.81
N LEU A 452 -2.31 19.36 23.60
CA LEU A 452 -2.11 17.93 23.39
C LEU A 452 -2.52 17.20 24.67
N HIS A 453 -3.52 16.33 24.55
CA HIS A 453 -4.05 15.57 25.67
C HIS A 453 -3.84 14.07 25.46
N ILE A 454 -3.82 13.31 26.55
CA ILE A 454 -4.11 11.87 26.54
C ILE A 454 -5.37 11.71 27.38
N CYS A 455 -6.47 11.36 26.74
CA CYS A 455 -7.77 11.20 27.38
C CYS A 455 -8.15 9.72 27.30
N TRP A 456 -8.82 9.18 28.31
CA TRP A 456 -9.37 7.83 28.22
C TRP A 456 -10.71 7.71 28.94
N ALA A 457 -11.53 6.77 28.48
CA ALA A 457 -12.81 6.43 29.07
C ALA A 457 -13.14 4.96 28.80
N LEU A 458 -14.01 4.40 29.64
CA LEU A 458 -14.57 3.08 29.46
C LEU A 458 -16.05 3.20 29.04
N ASP A 459 -16.42 2.62 27.89
CA ASP A 459 -17.79 2.68 27.38
C ASP A 459 -18.21 1.37 26.72
N GLY A 460 -19.26 0.74 27.24
CA GLY A 460 -19.79 -0.52 26.70
C GLY A 460 -18.78 -1.67 26.68
N GLY A 461 -17.83 -1.71 27.62
CA GLY A 461 -16.74 -2.69 27.64
C GLY A 461 -15.58 -2.39 26.69
N THR A 462 -15.57 -1.23 26.03
CA THR A 462 -14.44 -0.76 25.21
C THR A 462 -13.65 0.30 25.98
N LEU A 463 -12.34 0.08 26.15
CA LEU A 463 -11.40 1.10 26.59
C LEU A 463 -11.06 2.01 25.40
N ILE A 464 -11.37 3.29 25.51
CA ILE A 464 -11.12 4.30 24.47
C ILE A 464 -10.01 5.23 24.96
N VAL A 465 -8.93 5.34 24.21
CA VAL A 465 -7.81 6.25 24.49
C VAL A 465 -7.67 7.22 23.33
N ALA A 466 -7.78 8.53 23.56
CA ALA A 466 -7.73 9.56 22.52
C ALA A 466 -6.66 10.63 22.79
N SER A 467 -6.13 11.20 21.72
CA SER A 467 -5.14 12.28 21.77
C SER A 467 -5.76 13.67 22.01
N HIS A 468 -7.08 13.76 22.17
CA HIS A 468 -7.81 15.00 22.39
C HIS A 468 -9.19 14.75 23.01
N LEU A 469 -9.62 15.63 23.93
CA LEU A 469 -10.87 15.50 24.65
C LEU A 469 -12.10 15.61 23.73
N ASP A 470 -12.10 16.59 22.83
CA ASP A 470 -13.19 16.75 21.86
C ASP A 470 -13.33 15.55 20.90
N TRP A 471 -12.24 14.83 20.64
CA TRP A 471 -12.32 13.62 19.82
C TRP A 471 -12.95 12.47 20.60
N LEU A 472 -12.55 12.29 21.86
CA LEU A 472 -13.19 11.34 22.78
C LEU A 472 -14.69 11.62 22.92
N ARG A 473 -15.07 12.90 23.12
CA ARG A 473 -16.48 13.32 23.20
C ARG A 473 -17.28 12.93 21.96
N GLN A 474 -16.72 13.18 20.76
CA GLN A 474 -17.37 12.80 19.51
C GLN A 474 -17.57 11.28 19.42
N ILE A 475 -16.55 10.49 19.79
CA ILE A 475 -16.63 9.02 19.81
C ILE A 475 -17.75 8.55 20.76
N LEU A 476 -17.78 9.04 22.00
CA LEU A 476 -18.80 8.69 22.98
C LEU A 476 -20.21 9.05 22.47
N ALA A 477 -20.38 10.26 21.93
CA ALA A 477 -21.66 10.69 21.36
C ALA A 477 -22.13 9.80 20.20
N ALA A 478 -21.21 9.30 19.35
CA ALA A 478 -21.56 8.37 18.27
C ALA A 478 -21.91 6.98 18.78
N ARG A 479 -21.21 6.49 19.81
CA ARG A 479 -21.47 5.19 20.47
C ARG A 479 -22.79 5.17 21.23
N HIS A 480 -23.20 6.31 21.79
CA HIS A 480 -24.50 6.48 22.44
C HIS A 480 -25.62 6.85 21.46
N GLU A 481 -25.38 6.77 20.15
CA GLU A 481 -26.33 7.09 19.08
C GLU A 481 -26.86 8.54 19.11
N VAL A 482 -26.18 9.44 19.83
CA VAL A 482 -26.47 10.88 19.85
C VAL A 482 -25.97 11.57 18.57
N ALA A 483 -24.92 11.03 17.98
CA ALA A 483 -24.34 11.46 16.71
C ALA A 483 -24.35 10.31 15.67
N PRO A 484 -24.40 10.61 14.36
CA PRO A 484 -24.36 9.57 13.34
C PRO A 484 -23.02 8.83 13.35
N GLY A 485 -23.09 7.51 13.20
CA GLY A 485 -21.93 6.62 13.16
C GLY A 485 -21.33 6.40 11.76
N LEU A 486 -20.13 5.82 11.73
CA LEU A 486 -19.37 5.47 10.52
C LEU A 486 -19.97 4.26 9.77
N GLN A 487 -20.94 3.57 10.37
CA GLN A 487 -21.66 2.45 9.78
C GLN A 487 -22.20 2.74 8.37
N LYS A 488 -22.67 3.97 8.10
CA LYS A 488 -23.12 4.38 6.75
C LYS A 488 -22.00 4.31 5.70
N THR A 489 -20.78 4.67 6.08
CA THR A 489 -19.61 4.57 5.20
C THR A 489 -19.22 3.11 5.00
N VAL A 490 -19.21 2.31 6.07
CA VAL A 490 -18.92 0.86 5.98
C VAL A 490 -19.94 0.15 5.07
N ALA A 491 -21.21 0.55 5.13
CA ALA A 491 -22.30 -0.02 4.32
C ALA A 491 -22.16 0.22 2.80
N LEU A 492 -21.22 1.04 2.33
CA LEU A 492 -20.94 1.23 0.90
C LEU A 492 -20.50 -0.06 0.21
N SER A 493 -19.96 -1.03 0.95
CA SER A 493 -19.62 -2.35 0.41
C SER A 493 -20.84 -3.16 -0.04
N THR A 494 -22.07 -2.75 0.32
CA THR A 494 -23.37 -3.43 0.08
C THR A 494 -23.50 -4.84 0.67
N ARG A 495 -22.40 -5.46 1.08
CA ARG A 495 -22.37 -6.72 1.81
C ARG A 495 -22.14 -6.41 3.28
N PRO A 496 -22.87 -7.06 4.20
CA PRO A 496 -22.59 -6.94 5.61
C PRO A 496 -21.17 -7.42 5.87
N VAL A 497 -20.46 -6.73 6.78
CA VAL A 497 -19.14 -7.18 7.24
C VAL A 497 -19.36 -8.41 8.12
N PRO A 498 -18.77 -9.58 7.78
CA PRO A 498 -18.93 -10.78 8.58
C PRO A 498 -18.42 -10.57 10.01
N PRO A 499 -19.03 -11.20 11.04
CA PRO A 499 -18.60 -11.03 12.42
C PRO A 499 -17.18 -11.56 12.68
N GLY A 500 -16.72 -12.54 11.89
CA GLY A 500 -15.36 -13.12 11.96
C GLY A 500 -14.32 -12.44 11.07
N THR A 501 -14.57 -11.20 10.66
CA THR A 501 -13.62 -10.40 9.87
C THR A 501 -12.36 -10.13 10.70
N GLU A 502 -11.16 -10.38 10.15
CA GLU A 502 -9.91 -10.09 10.89
C GLU A 502 -9.46 -8.64 10.79
N THR A 503 -9.80 -7.95 9.68
CA THR A 503 -9.41 -6.56 9.40
C THR A 503 -10.56 -5.79 8.78
N ILE A 504 -10.82 -4.58 9.27
CA ILE A 504 -11.72 -3.59 8.66
C ILE A 504 -10.93 -2.29 8.49
N ILE A 505 -10.94 -1.70 7.31
CA ILE A 505 -10.38 -0.38 7.06
C ILE A 505 -11.47 0.48 6.44
N ALA A 506 -11.71 1.67 7.01
CA ALA A 506 -12.61 2.66 6.44
C ALA A 506 -11.88 4.00 6.35
N LEU A 507 -11.68 4.52 5.13
CA LEU A 507 -11.01 5.79 4.87
C LEU A 507 -11.96 6.75 4.16
N GLN A 508 -11.97 8.00 4.61
CA GLN A 508 -12.66 9.10 3.95
C GLN A 508 -11.62 9.97 3.25
N THR A 509 -11.13 9.43 2.13
CA THR A 509 -10.05 10.01 1.34
C THR A 509 -10.38 11.42 0.83
N GLY A 510 -11.64 11.69 0.46
CA GLY A 510 -12.10 13.01 0.04
C GLY A 510 -11.93 14.05 1.15
N PRO A 511 -12.57 13.86 2.32
CA PRO A 511 -12.35 14.69 3.50
C PRO A 511 -10.88 14.83 3.93
N LEU A 512 -10.10 13.73 3.88
CA LEU A 512 -8.65 13.78 4.14
C LEU A 512 -7.92 14.72 3.17
N ALA A 513 -8.25 14.67 1.88
CA ALA A 513 -7.67 15.56 0.88
C ALA A 513 -8.09 17.02 1.07
N ASP A 514 -9.36 17.26 1.39
CA ASP A 514 -9.88 18.61 1.64
C ASP A 514 -9.16 19.23 2.87
N LEU A 515 -9.03 18.47 3.96
CA LEU A 515 -8.28 18.90 5.15
C LEU A 515 -6.79 19.11 4.84
N GLY A 516 -6.18 18.19 4.09
CA GLY A 516 -4.79 18.29 3.67
C GLY A 516 -4.51 19.54 2.85
N GLN A 517 -5.41 19.91 1.94
CA GLN A 517 -5.28 21.12 1.14
C GLN A 517 -5.33 22.37 2.02
N LEU A 518 -6.23 22.43 3.01
CA LEU A 518 -6.28 23.54 3.97
C LEU A 518 -4.96 23.69 4.75
N TRP A 519 -4.33 22.58 5.15
CA TRP A 519 -3.02 22.61 5.80
C TRP A 519 -1.89 23.05 4.88
N LEU A 520 -1.87 22.59 3.62
CA LEU A 520 -0.89 23.07 2.64
C LEU A 520 -1.03 24.58 2.40
N ASP A 521 -2.26 25.06 2.26
CA ASP A 521 -2.55 26.49 2.07
C ASP A 521 -2.15 27.32 3.30
N HIS A 522 -2.36 26.77 4.51
CA HIS A 522 -1.91 27.40 5.75
C HIS A 522 -0.38 27.46 5.81
N PHE A 523 0.33 26.35 5.62
CA PHE A 523 1.80 26.33 5.62
C PHE A 523 2.40 27.22 4.55
N GLN A 524 1.77 27.33 3.38
CA GLN A 524 2.22 28.23 2.32
C GLN A 524 2.21 29.70 2.77
N LYS A 525 1.31 30.06 3.69
CA LYS A 525 1.19 31.42 4.25
C LYS A 525 2.08 31.62 5.48
N THR A 526 2.10 30.66 6.41
CA THR A 526 2.72 30.82 7.74
C THR A 526 4.14 30.28 7.84
N ALA A 527 4.47 29.22 7.09
CA ALA A 527 5.76 28.54 7.17
C ALA A 527 6.17 27.88 5.84
N PRO A 528 6.37 28.67 4.75
CA PRO A 528 6.59 28.14 3.40
C PRO A 528 7.83 27.25 3.30
N GLN A 529 8.83 27.42 4.17
CA GLN A 529 10.02 26.58 4.24
C GLN A 529 9.69 25.09 4.51
N ILE A 530 8.62 24.80 5.26
CA ILE A 530 8.18 23.42 5.57
C ILE A 530 7.76 22.68 4.29
N LEU A 531 7.30 23.42 3.27
CA LEU A 531 6.89 22.84 1.98
C LEU A 531 8.07 22.44 1.09
N SER A 532 9.31 22.71 1.53
CA SER A 532 10.52 22.36 0.79
C SER A 532 11.12 21.03 1.26
N GLU A 533 11.49 20.18 0.31
CA GLU A 533 12.19 18.92 0.60
C GLU A 533 13.52 19.20 1.33
N THR A 534 14.23 20.28 0.98
CA THR A 534 15.52 20.65 1.58
C THR A 534 15.41 20.94 3.08
N TRP A 535 14.29 21.51 3.53
CA TRP A 535 14.04 21.70 4.97
C TRP A 535 13.91 20.35 5.70
N TRP A 536 13.12 19.42 5.18
CA TRP A 536 12.97 18.08 5.77
C TRP A 536 14.27 17.27 5.71
N GLN A 537 15.01 17.38 4.60
CA GLN A 537 16.36 16.82 4.50
C GLN A 537 17.27 17.35 5.60
N ALA A 538 17.14 18.64 5.94
CA ALA A 538 17.96 19.24 6.96
C ALA A 538 17.65 18.71 8.37
N GLN A 539 16.40 18.32 8.64
CA GLN A 539 15.93 17.82 9.94
C GLN A 539 16.13 16.30 10.13
N ARG A 540 16.68 15.57 9.14
CA ARG A 540 16.81 14.11 9.24
C ARG A 540 17.78 13.69 10.35
N PRO A 541 17.36 12.83 11.28
CA PRO A 541 18.28 12.19 12.20
C PRO A 541 19.25 11.27 11.44
N GLY A 542 20.55 11.29 11.80
CA GLY A 542 21.54 10.35 11.26
C GLY A 542 22.06 10.64 9.85
N ARG A 543 22.14 11.93 9.43
CA ARG A 543 22.71 12.33 8.13
C ARG A 543 23.98 11.55 7.77
N GLY A 544 23.91 10.73 6.71
CA GLY A 544 25.07 10.06 6.10
C GLY A 544 25.20 8.55 6.36
N ASN A 545 24.51 7.98 7.35
CA ASN A 545 24.65 6.55 7.71
C ASN A 545 23.53 5.68 7.13
N VAL A 546 23.25 5.80 5.83
CA VAL A 546 22.28 4.91 5.17
C VAL A 546 23.01 3.67 4.67
N HIS A 547 22.64 2.51 5.19
CA HIS A 547 23.15 1.23 4.73
C HIS A 547 22.30 0.69 3.58
N LEU A 548 22.93 0.40 2.43
CA LEU A 548 22.24 -0.24 1.30
C LEU A 548 21.99 -1.73 1.52
N GLY A 549 22.62 -2.34 2.54
CA GLY A 549 22.54 -3.78 2.82
C GLY A 549 23.33 -4.66 1.87
N LEU A 550 24.39 -4.10 1.26
CA LEU A 550 25.26 -4.79 0.33
C LEU A 550 26.54 -5.27 1.04
N THR A 551 26.94 -6.50 0.72
CA THR A 551 28.33 -6.95 0.89
C THR A 551 28.99 -6.88 -0.48
N VAL A 552 30.12 -6.18 -0.56
CA VAL A 552 30.84 -5.96 -1.81
C VAL A 552 32.32 -6.30 -1.65
N THR A 553 32.94 -6.76 -2.74
CA THR A 553 34.39 -6.86 -2.87
C THR A 553 34.88 -5.74 -3.79
N GLU A 554 35.84 -4.96 -3.31
CA GLU A 554 36.48 -3.91 -4.11
C GLU A 554 37.40 -4.53 -5.18
N ALA A 555 37.30 -4.03 -6.41
CA ALA A 555 38.26 -4.28 -7.48
C ALA A 555 38.91 -2.95 -7.92
N PRO A 556 39.92 -2.44 -7.16
CA PRO A 556 40.45 -1.08 -7.34
C PRO A 556 41.03 -0.81 -8.73
N ARG A 557 41.68 -1.80 -9.35
CA ARG A 557 42.30 -1.68 -10.68
C ARG A 557 41.29 -1.52 -11.80
N GLU A 558 40.11 -2.10 -11.61
CA GLU A 558 39.03 -2.10 -12.58
C GLU A 558 37.98 -1.03 -12.25
N GLN A 559 38.22 -0.25 -11.18
CA GLN A 559 37.35 0.82 -10.70
C GLN A 559 35.90 0.33 -10.56
N ARG A 560 35.69 -0.82 -9.91
CA ARG A 560 34.36 -1.41 -9.70
C ARG A 560 34.21 -2.09 -8.35
N LEU A 561 32.97 -2.31 -7.94
CA LEU A 561 32.59 -3.12 -6.80
C LEU A 561 31.83 -4.34 -7.29
N VAL A 562 32.23 -5.54 -6.85
CA VAL A 562 31.50 -6.77 -7.15
C VAL A 562 30.58 -7.08 -5.98
N VAL A 563 29.28 -7.19 -6.24
CA VAL A 563 28.30 -7.56 -5.21
C VAL A 563 28.49 -9.03 -4.87
N THR A 564 28.82 -9.34 -3.62
CA THR A 564 29.00 -10.72 -3.15
C THR A 564 27.75 -11.25 -2.46
N ALA A 565 27.06 -10.41 -1.71
CA ALA A 565 25.79 -10.72 -1.09
C ALA A 565 24.91 -9.49 -0.96
N VAL A 566 23.61 -9.72 -0.95
CA VAL A 566 22.59 -8.71 -0.67
C VAL A 566 21.83 -9.20 0.56
N LYS A 567 21.79 -8.38 1.62
CA LYS A 567 21.08 -8.72 2.85
C LYS A 567 19.56 -8.64 2.58
N PRO A 568 18.77 -9.64 2.98
CA PRO A 568 17.32 -9.58 2.91
C PRO A 568 16.76 -8.35 3.64
N ASP A 569 15.63 -7.83 3.17
CA ASP A 569 14.90 -6.71 3.80
C ASP A 569 15.70 -5.40 3.86
N THR A 570 16.64 -5.23 2.94
CA THR A 570 17.43 -4.00 2.82
C THR A 570 17.14 -3.27 1.52
N PRO A 571 17.45 -1.97 1.41
CA PRO A 571 17.24 -1.17 0.21
C PRO A 571 17.63 -1.82 -1.12
N ALA A 572 18.71 -2.60 -1.16
CA ALA A 572 19.20 -3.22 -2.39
C ALA A 572 18.60 -4.60 -2.71
N ASP A 573 17.80 -5.16 -1.79
CA ASP A 573 17.18 -6.48 -1.95
C ASP A 573 16.27 -6.53 -3.18
N GLY A 574 16.31 -7.63 -3.92
CA GLY A 574 15.61 -7.83 -5.20
C GLY A 574 16.11 -6.99 -6.39
N LEU A 575 16.81 -5.88 -6.16
CA LEU A 575 17.29 -4.96 -7.20
C LEU A 575 18.67 -5.33 -7.72
N LEU A 576 19.58 -5.67 -6.80
CA LEU A 576 20.92 -6.15 -7.09
C LEU A 576 21.03 -7.65 -6.82
N ARG A 577 21.96 -8.31 -7.50
CA ARG A 577 22.23 -9.75 -7.38
C ARG A 577 23.71 -9.98 -7.08
N PRO A 578 24.05 -11.07 -6.36
CA PRO A 578 25.41 -11.56 -6.32
C PRO A 578 25.99 -11.70 -7.73
N GLY A 579 27.19 -11.18 -7.95
CA GLY A 579 27.86 -11.13 -9.24
C GLY A 579 27.64 -9.84 -10.04
N ASP A 580 26.69 -8.98 -9.67
CA ASP A 580 26.56 -7.66 -10.29
C ASP A 580 27.81 -6.82 -10.05
N GLN A 581 28.24 -6.08 -11.09
CA GLN A 581 29.40 -5.21 -11.01
C GLN A 581 28.94 -3.76 -10.96
N ILE A 582 29.03 -3.11 -9.80
CA ILE A 582 28.77 -1.67 -9.70
C ILE A 582 29.99 -0.97 -10.26
N VAL A 583 29.82 -0.25 -11.36
CA VAL A 583 30.89 0.48 -12.06
C VAL A 583 30.76 1.99 -11.90
N GLY A 584 29.71 2.47 -11.25
CA GLY A 584 29.47 3.88 -11.03
C GLY A 584 28.29 4.20 -10.10
N CYS A 585 28.21 5.45 -9.66
CA CYS A 585 27.10 5.96 -8.85
C CYS A 585 26.93 7.48 -9.03
N GLY A 586 25.69 7.96 -8.91
CA GLY A 586 25.37 9.39 -8.82
C GLY A 586 25.67 10.23 -10.08
N GLY A 587 24.93 11.33 -10.24
CA GLY A 587 25.17 12.31 -11.30
C GLY A 587 26.06 13.48 -10.83
N ASP A 588 26.83 14.06 -11.75
CA ASP A 588 27.49 15.35 -11.54
C ASP A 588 26.44 16.49 -11.52
N GLN A 589 26.76 17.66 -10.96
CA GLN A 589 25.89 18.85 -10.99
C GLN A 589 25.41 19.19 -12.41
N SER A 590 26.23 18.90 -13.43
CA SER A 590 25.89 19.11 -14.84
C SER A 590 24.88 18.09 -15.39
N ARG A 591 24.82 16.88 -14.82
CA ARG A 591 23.91 15.79 -15.21
C ARG A 591 23.49 15.02 -13.95
N PRO A 592 22.64 15.60 -13.09
CA PRO A 592 22.29 15.00 -11.79
C PRO A 592 21.59 13.64 -11.92
N ASN A 593 21.17 13.26 -13.13
CA ASN A 593 20.32 12.11 -13.41
C ASN A 593 21.04 10.97 -14.14
N ALA A 594 22.32 11.13 -14.50
CA ALA A 594 23.08 10.10 -15.21
C ALA A 594 24.21 9.60 -14.30
N PRO A 595 24.16 8.35 -13.81
CA PRO A 595 25.22 7.82 -12.97
C PRO A 595 26.55 7.82 -13.75
N ARG A 596 27.60 8.39 -13.15
CA ARG A 596 28.95 8.37 -13.74
C ARG A 596 29.69 7.11 -13.32
N ARG A 597 30.57 6.60 -14.20
CA ARG A 597 31.55 5.57 -13.82
C ARG A 597 32.47 6.09 -12.72
N PHE A 598 32.96 5.21 -11.85
CA PHE A 598 33.92 5.57 -10.81
C PHE A 598 35.17 6.20 -11.43
N ALA A 599 35.66 7.28 -10.81
CA ALA A 599 36.80 8.03 -11.33
C ALA A 599 38.12 7.62 -10.67
N THR A 600 38.06 6.97 -9.51
CA THR A 600 39.19 6.65 -8.65
C THR A 600 39.32 5.15 -8.44
N SER A 601 40.47 4.73 -7.92
CA SER A 601 40.68 3.37 -7.44
C SER A 601 40.03 3.08 -6.08
N GLN A 602 39.24 4.01 -5.53
CA GLN A 602 38.51 3.88 -4.26
C GLN A 602 36.98 3.93 -4.47
N PRO A 603 36.40 2.99 -5.24
CA PRO A 603 34.99 3.03 -5.58
C PRO A 603 34.05 2.95 -4.36
N PHE A 604 34.44 2.28 -3.27
CA PHE A 604 33.63 2.26 -2.04
C PHE A 604 33.50 3.66 -1.41
N ARG A 605 34.61 4.43 -1.41
CA ARG A 605 34.60 5.81 -0.92
C ARG A 605 33.71 6.69 -1.81
N GLU A 606 33.80 6.54 -3.13
CA GLU A 606 32.95 7.28 -4.06
C GLU A 606 31.47 6.98 -3.86
N ILE A 607 31.06 5.71 -3.66
CA ILE A 607 29.68 5.38 -3.31
C ILE A 607 29.27 6.06 -2.00
N ARG A 608 30.08 5.97 -0.95
CA ARG A 608 29.75 6.56 0.35
C ARG A 608 29.57 8.07 0.23
N ASP A 609 30.47 8.73 -0.48
CA ASP A 609 30.42 10.18 -0.71
C ASP A 609 29.21 10.56 -1.58
N ALA A 610 28.87 9.75 -2.60
CA ALA A 610 27.69 9.94 -3.44
C ALA A 610 26.39 9.76 -2.66
N ILE A 611 26.29 8.77 -1.77
CA ILE A 611 25.14 8.60 -0.88
C ILE A 611 25.03 9.81 0.06
N ALA A 612 26.13 10.28 0.63
CA ALA A 612 26.12 11.42 1.54
C ALA A 612 25.73 12.74 0.86
N ARG A 613 26.14 12.94 -0.40
CA ARG A 613 25.92 14.19 -1.17
C ARG A 613 24.82 14.07 -2.22
N ARG A 614 23.99 13.02 -2.15
CA ARG A 614 22.97 12.76 -3.16
C ARG A 614 22.00 13.95 -3.32
N PRO A 615 21.59 14.28 -4.55
CA PRO A 615 20.63 15.35 -4.80
C PRO A 615 19.21 14.97 -4.34
N ASP A 616 18.87 13.68 -4.34
CA ASP A 616 17.54 13.18 -3.98
C ASP A 616 17.61 12.36 -2.69
N ALA A 617 16.76 12.71 -1.73
CA ALA A 617 16.75 12.05 -0.44
C ALA A 617 16.24 10.60 -0.48
N ARG A 618 15.47 10.27 -1.52
CA ARG A 618 14.64 9.05 -1.66
C ARG A 618 15.35 7.89 -2.33
N TRP A 619 16.43 8.10 -3.06
CA TRP A 619 17.16 7.00 -3.73
C TRP A 619 18.61 7.34 -4.03
N VAL A 620 19.34 6.32 -4.48
CA VAL A 620 20.62 6.47 -5.16
C VAL A 620 20.60 5.69 -6.48
N ASP A 621 21.05 6.32 -7.56
CA ASP A 621 21.20 5.65 -8.86
C ASP A 621 22.61 5.06 -8.97
N LEU A 622 22.69 3.76 -9.23
CA LEU A 622 23.91 2.99 -9.43
C LEU A 622 24.00 2.56 -10.89
N LEU A 623 25.19 2.70 -11.49
CA LEU A 623 25.49 2.09 -12.79
C LEU A 623 26.11 0.73 -12.54
N ILE A 624 25.42 -0.32 -12.98
CA ILE A 624 25.89 -1.70 -12.86
C ILE A 624 26.15 -2.31 -14.22
N GLU A 625 27.04 -3.29 -14.29
CA GLU A 625 27.22 -4.18 -15.44
C GLU A 625 26.78 -5.59 -15.03
N ARG A 626 25.82 -6.15 -15.78
CA ARG A 626 25.31 -7.51 -15.59
C ARG A 626 25.42 -8.25 -16.92
N GLY A 627 26.24 -9.31 -16.96
CA GLY A 627 26.51 -10.04 -18.21
C GLY A 627 27.05 -9.14 -19.33
N GLY A 628 27.87 -8.14 -18.98
CA GLY A 628 28.41 -7.16 -19.93
C GLY A 628 27.45 -6.06 -20.38
N THR A 629 26.18 -6.10 -19.95
CA THR A 629 25.20 -5.06 -20.27
C THR A 629 25.18 -4.00 -19.18
N PRO A 630 25.43 -2.70 -19.50
CA PRO A 630 25.32 -1.62 -18.54
C PRO A 630 23.84 -1.32 -18.24
N LEU A 631 23.49 -1.29 -16.96
CA LEU A 631 22.15 -1.02 -16.45
C LEU A 631 22.22 0.05 -15.36
N VAL A 632 21.28 0.99 -15.37
CA VAL A 632 21.09 1.91 -14.25
C VAL A 632 20.07 1.31 -13.28
N LYS A 633 20.47 1.12 -12.03
CA LYS A 633 19.61 0.63 -10.95
C LYS A 633 19.40 1.70 -9.90
N ARG A 634 18.13 2.04 -9.68
CA ARG A 634 17.70 2.98 -8.64
C ARG A 634 17.43 2.21 -7.35
N ILE A 635 18.21 2.49 -6.31
CA ILE A 635 18.06 1.86 -5.00
C ILE A 635 17.27 2.82 -4.10
N PRO A 636 16.04 2.48 -3.69
CA PRO A 636 15.22 3.34 -2.84
C PRO A 636 15.83 3.41 -1.44
N LEU A 637 15.93 4.59 -0.88
CA LEU A 637 16.43 4.83 0.48
C LEU A 637 15.25 5.21 1.36
N PRO A 638 15.23 4.77 2.64
CA PRO A 638 14.17 5.16 3.56
C PRO A 638 14.18 6.68 3.75
N TYR A 639 13.24 7.36 3.11
CA TYR A 639 12.97 8.77 3.28
C TYR A 639 11.48 8.99 3.45
N PHE A 640 11.15 9.81 4.43
CA PHE A 640 9.81 10.30 4.64
C PHE A 640 9.83 11.81 4.40
N ASP A 641 9.19 12.22 3.30
CA ASP A 641 8.83 13.62 3.06
C ASP A 641 7.33 13.77 3.34
N PRO A 642 6.95 14.30 4.51
CA PRO A 642 5.55 14.39 4.89
C PRO A 642 4.74 15.28 3.95
N ILE A 643 5.36 16.29 3.32
CA ILE A 643 4.63 17.20 2.42
C ILE A 643 4.37 16.55 1.07
N GLN A 644 5.32 15.80 0.53
CA GLN A 644 5.08 15.03 -0.69
C GLN A 644 4.05 13.92 -0.45
N VAL A 645 4.12 13.25 0.70
CA VAL A 645 3.11 12.27 1.13
C VAL A 645 1.73 12.94 1.22
N LEU A 646 1.63 14.10 1.87
CA LEU A 646 0.38 14.86 1.98
C LEU A 646 -0.16 15.28 0.61
N ARG A 647 0.67 15.86 -0.27
CA ARG A 647 0.28 16.25 -1.65
C ARG A 647 -0.27 15.08 -2.46
N ARG A 648 0.27 13.88 -2.26
CA ARG A 648 -0.20 12.67 -2.93
C ARG A 648 -1.50 12.16 -2.36
N PHE A 649 -1.64 12.15 -1.05
CA PHE A 649 -2.92 11.85 -0.42
C PHE A 649 -4.02 12.80 -0.89
N ILE A 650 -3.70 14.10 -1.04
CA ILE A 650 -4.62 15.09 -1.62
C ILE A 650 -4.97 14.72 -3.06
N ALA A 651 -3.99 14.42 -3.91
CA ALA A 651 -4.24 14.01 -5.29
C ALA A 651 -5.11 12.74 -5.38
N LEU A 652 -4.91 11.77 -4.48
CA LEU A 652 -5.74 10.56 -4.40
C LEU A 652 -7.17 10.87 -3.90
N GLY A 653 -7.34 11.71 -2.88
CA GLY A 653 -8.68 12.09 -2.39
C GLY A 653 -9.43 13.10 -3.27
N GLN A 654 -8.77 13.70 -4.26
CA GLN A 654 -9.45 14.39 -5.37
C GLN A 654 -10.10 13.40 -6.34
N ILE A 655 -9.69 12.14 -6.32
CA ILE A 655 -10.21 11.06 -7.17
C ILE A 655 -11.22 10.22 -6.38
N PHE A 656 -10.86 9.85 -5.15
CA PHE A 656 -11.61 8.94 -4.30
C PHE A 656 -12.33 9.68 -3.18
N GLN A 657 -13.61 9.38 -3.00
CA GLN A 657 -14.43 9.94 -1.92
C GLN A 657 -14.26 9.14 -0.63
N ARG A 658 -14.44 7.82 -0.70
CA ARG A 658 -14.42 6.88 0.43
C ARG A 658 -13.81 5.54 -0.01
N VAL A 659 -13.15 4.86 0.91
CA VAL A 659 -12.56 3.52 0.72
C VAL A 659 -12.96 2.65 1.90
N VAL A 660 -13.46 1.44 1.64
CA VAL A 660 -13.78 0.46 2.67
C VAL A 660 -13.13 -0.86 2.27
N TYR A 661 -12.38 -1.46 3.18
CA TYR A 661 -11.82 -2.80 3.03
C TYR A 661 -12.24 -3.67 4.20
N TYR A 662 -12.55 -4.93 3.93
CA TYR A 662 -12.66 -5.95 4.95
C TYR A 662 -12.43 -7.34 4.35
N GLU A 663 -12.22 -8.30 5.23
CA GLU A 663 -11.94 -9.69 4.88
C GLU A 663 -13.17 -10.55 5.12
N ASP A 664 -13.44 -11.45 4.19
CA ASP A 664 -14.52 -12.42 4.24
C ASP A 664 -13.89 -13.80 4.49
N VAL A 665 -14.17 -14.31 5.68
CA VAL A 665 -13.87 -15.69 6.03
C VAL A 665 -15.06 -16.51 5.54
N PRO A 666 -14.88 -17.42 4.58
CA PRO A 666 -15.97 -18.22 4.08
C PRO A 666 -16.63 -18.94 5.25
N GLU A 667 -17.93 -18.70 5.44
CA GLU A 667 -18.72 -19.42 6.43
C GLU A 667 -18.57 -20.91 6.14
N ASP A 668 -18.17 -21.67 7.16
CA ASP A 668 -17.97 -23.11 7.02
C ASP A 668 -19.30 -23.71 6.54
N PRO A 669 -19.39 -24.26 5.31
CA PRO A 669 -20.65 -24.74 4.75
C PRO A 669 -21.26 -25.88 5.57
N VAL A 670 -20.49 -26.47 6.48
CA VAL A 670 -20.91 -27.55 7.38
C VAL A 670 -21.74 -27.03 8.57
N LEU A 671 -21.61 -25.74 8.93
CA LEU A 671 -22.37 -25.12 10.04
C LEU A 671 -23.54 -24.25 9.58
N SER A 672 -23.64 -23.94 8.28
CA SER A 672 -24.85 -23.39 7.69
C SER A 672 -25.86 -24.52 7.53
N ASP A 673 -26.63 -24.74 8.59
CA ASP A 673 -27.65 -25.78 8.70
C ASP A 673 -28.50 -25.85 7.41
N PRO A 674 -28.38 -26.91 6.58
CA PRO A 674 -29.09 -26.99 5.29
C PRO A 674 -30.61 -27.09 5.46
N VAL A 675 -31.09 -27.22 6.69
CA VAL A 675 -32.49 -27.44 7.05
C VAL A 675 -33.35 -26.19 6.85
N LEU A 676 -32.79 -24.97 6.86
CA LEU A 676 -33.61 -23.74 6.75
C LEU A 676 -33.62 -23.07 5.37
N SER A 677 -32.74 -23.47 4.44
CA SER A 677 -32.70 -22.87 3.08
C SER A 677 -33.37 -23.75 2.01
N ALA A 678 -33.77 -24.97 2.33
CA ALA A 678 -34.31 -25.94 1.37
C ALA A 678 -35.85 -25.90 1.19
N GLU A 679 -36.62 -25.16 1.99
CA GLU A 679 -38.09 -25.17 1.90
C GLU A 679 -38.71 -24.18 0.89
N VAL A 680 -37.93 -23.38 0.15
CA VAL A 680 -38.49 -22.39 -0.79
C VAL A 680 -38.15 -22.65 -2.28
N SER A 681 -37.39 -23.70 -2.62
CA SER A 681 -36.93 -23.88 -4.02
C SER A 681 -36.99 -25.31 -4.55
N ILE A 682 -38.11 -26.00 -4.33
CA ILE A 682 -38.43 -27.24 -5.06
C ILE A 682 -39.76 -27.08 -5.79
N GLN A 683 -39.72 -26.49 -6.99
CA GLN A 683 -40.63 -26.78 -8.11
C GLN A 683 -40.24 -25.93 -9.33
N THR A 684 -39.19 -26.33 -10.07
CA THR A 684 -39.04 -26.26 -11.55
C THR A 684 -37.57 -26.30 -11.94
N ALA A 685 -37.03 -27.49 -12.23
CA ALA A 685 -35.90 -27.69 -13.16
C ALA A 685 -35.57 -29.18 -13.23
N ALA A 686 -36.35 -29.94 -14.01
CA ALA A 686 -35.98 -31.29 -14.42
C ALA A 686 -36.18 -31.38 -15.93
N ALA A 687 -35.13 -31.04 -16.69
CA ALA A 687 -34.78 -31.58 -18.02
C ALA A 687 -33.83 -30.61 -18.73
N GLU A 688 -32.52 -30.83 -18.58
CA GLU A 688 -31.46 -30.64 -19.60
C GLU A 688 -30.09 -30.66 -18.91
N ALA A 689 -29.56 -31.85 -18.66
CA ALA A 689 -28.19 -32.05 -18.23
C ALA A 689 -27.58 -33.18 -19.06
N ALA A 690 -26.86 -32.81 -20.12
CA ALA A 690 -25.98 -33.71 -20.86
C ALA A 690 -24.56 -33.14 -20.89
N THR A 691 -23.69 -33.79 -20.11
CA THR A 691 -22.24 -33.92 -20.33
C THR A 691 -21.38 -32.65 -20.22
N GLN A 692 -21.24 -32.13 -18.99
CA GLN A 692 -19.99 -31.51 -18.55
C GLN A 692 -19.33 -32.40 -17.48
N PRO A 693 -18.02 -32.70 -17.56
CA PRO A 693 -17.33 -33.41 -16.49
C PRO A 693 -17.36 -32.53 -15.24
N ALA A 694 -18.03 -33.00 -14.19
CA ALA A 694 -18.02 -32.36 -12.88
C ALA A 694 -16.59 -32.39 -12.33
N ILE A 695 -15.90 -31.26 -12.42
CA ILE A 695 -14.66 -31.04 -11.68
C ILE A 695 -15.08 -30.86 -10.22
N THR A 696 -15.14 -31.97 -9.47
CA THR A 696 -15.32 -31.97 -8.02
C THR A 696 -14.00 -31.53 -7.38
N SER A 697 -13.67 -30.23 -7.46
CA SER A 697 -12.58 -29.68 -6.68
C SER A 697 -13.06 -29.55 -5.22
N SER A 698 -12.72 -30.53 -4.40
CA SER A 698 -13.03 -30.59 -2.96
C SER A 698 -12.11 -29.70 -2.10
N GLU A 699 -11.49 -28.67 -2.68
CA GLU A 699 -10.63 -27.78 -1.92
C GLU A 699 -11.50 -26.77 -1.17
N PRO A 700 -11.30 -26.60 0.15
CA PRO A 700 -12.05 -25.62 0.93
C PRO A 700 -11.84 -24.23 0.32
N PRO A 701 -12.90 -23.41 0.21
CA PRO A 701 -12.77 -22.07 -0.34
C PRO A 701 -11.75 -21.29 0.50
N GLY A 702 -10.65 -20.84 -0.12
CA GLY A 702 -9.72 -19.93 0.54
C GLY A 702 -10.39 -18.58 0.83
N GLY A 703 -9.90 -17.87 1.85
CA GLY A 703 -10.43 -16.56 2.25
C GLY A 703 -10.43 -15.53 1.11
N ARG A 704 -11.28 -14.50 1.24
CA ARG A 704 -11.45 -13.44 0.23
C ARG A 704 -11.31 -12.07 0.90
N GLY A 705 -10.62 -11.13 0.26
CA GLY A 705 -10.63 -9.73 0.65
C GLY A 705 -11.58 -8.93 -0.23
N PHE A 706 -12.32 -7.98 0.35
CA PHE A 706 -13.19 -7.05 -0.36
C PHE A 706 -12.73 -5.62 -0.13
N LEU A 707 -12.52 -4.88 -1.22
CA LEU A 707 -12.20 -3.46 -1.19
C LEU A 707 -13.23 -2.71 -2.04
N THR A 708 -13.98 -1.80 -1.45
CA THR A 708 -14.91 -0.91 -2.13
C THR A 708 -14.34 0.50 -2.13
N ILE A 709 -14.30 1.13 -3.30
CA ILE A 709 -13.87 2.52 -3.47
C ILE A 709 -15.03 3.30 -4.09
N GLU A 710 -15.43 4.39 -3.46
CA GLU A 710 -16.37 5.35 -4.04
C GLU A 710 -15.61 6.49 -4.73
N LEU A 711 -16.05 6.82 -5.93
CA LEU A 711 -15.51 7.92 -6.72
C LEU A 711 -16.07 9.25 -6.32
N ARG A 712 -15.18 10.24 -6.34
CA ARG A 712 -15.56 11.62 -6.13
C ARG A 712 -16.30 12.13 -7.36
N GLY A 713 -17.63 12.21 -7.25
CA GLY A 713 -18.50 12.74 -8.31
C GLY A 713 -18.58 14.27 -8.35
N SER A 714 -18.09 14.95 -7.31
CA SER A 714 -18.21 16.41 -7.11
C SER A 714 -16.94 17.00 -6.49
N ARG A 715 -16.60 18.24 -6.86
CA ARG A 715 -15.49 18.99 -6.24
C ARG A 715 -15.87 19.61 -4.89
N GLU A 716 -17.14 19.62 -4.54
CA GLU A 716 -17.57 20.11 -3.24
C GLU A 716 -17.06 19.18 -2.12
N PRO A 717 -16.69 19.72 -0.96
CA PRO A 717 -16.24 18.90 0.16
C PRO A 717 -17.42 18.14 0.76
N LEU A 718 -17.22 16.86 1.08
CA LEU A 718 -18.26 16.04 1.73
C LEU A 718 -18.58 16.57 3.13
N PHE A 719 -17.56 17.08 3.82
CA PHE A 719 -17.73 17.81 5.07
C PHE A 719 -17.15 19.20 4.92
N PRO A 720 -17.92 20.26 5.20
CA PRO A 720 -17.34 21.59 5.29
C PRO A 720 -16.40 21.63 6.51
N PHE A 721 -15.10 21.80 6.25
CA PHE A 721 -14.13 22.21 7.26
C PHE A 721 -14.11 23.72 7.27
N ALA A 722 -14.74 24.34 8.27
CA ALA A 722 -14.66 25.78 8.43
C ALA A 722 -13.29 26.14 9.01
N LEU A 723 -12.70 27.25 8.55
CA LEU A 723 -11.66 27.90 9.34
C LEU A 723 -12.38 28.61 10.48
N THR A 724 -12.17 28.15 11.71
CA THR A 724 -12.69 28.82 12.89
C THR A 724 -12.12 30.25 12.90
N PRO A 725 -12.95 31.31 12.86
CA PRO A 725 -12.43 32.66 13.04
C PRO A 725 -11.78 32.75 14.42
N ALA A 726 -10.69 33.51 14.53
CA ALA A 726 -10.07 33.76 15.83
C ALA A 726 -11.15 34.23 16.82
N PRO A 727 -11.19 33.69 18.05
CA PRO A 727 -12.19 34.10 19.02
C PRO A 727 -12.13 35.62 19.13
N VAL A 728 -13.24 36.29 18.79
CA VAL A 728 -13.38 37.73 19.02
C VAL A 728 -13.17 37.90 20.51
N SER A 729 -12.02 38.46 20.90
CA SER A 729 -11.63 38.55 22.29
C SER A 729 -12.71 39.36 23.01
N ALA A 730 -13.65 38.68 23.67
CA ALA A 730 -14.53 39.32 24.62
C ALA A 730 -13.60 39.92 25.68
N PRO A 731 -13.75 41.20 26.04
CA PRO A 731 -12.89 41.82 27.04
C PRO A 731 -12.92 40.95 28.29
N ILE A 732 -11.76 40.41 28.65
CA ILE A 732 -11.58 39.56 29.82
C ILE A 732 -11.99 40.41 31.02
N THR A 733 -13.18 40.14 31.56
CA THR A 733 -13.62 40.72 32.83
C THR A 733 -12.72 40.14 33.91
N ASP A 734 -11.79 40.96 34.37
CA ASP A 734 -10.75 40.70 35.37
C ASP A 734 -11.36 40.44 36.77
N GLN A 735 -12.08 39.34 36.95
CA GLN A 735 -12.70 38.98 38.24
C GLN A 735 -12.07 37.76 38.95
N ALA A 736 -11.08 37.09 38.36
CA ALA A 736 -10.46 35.89 38.98
C ALA A 736 -9.15 36.16 39.76
N ARG A 737 -8.74 37.42 39.94
CA ARG A 737 -7.59 37.79 40.78
C ARG A 737 -8.01 38.38 42.12
N LYS A 738 -8.72 37.60 42.94
CA LYS A 738 -8.83 37.80 44.40
C LYS A 738 -9.51 36.60 45.06
N LEU A 739 -8.70 35.63 45.46
CA LEU A 739 -8.94 34.82 46.65
C LEU A 739 -7.62 34.77 47.44
N PRO A 740 -7.68 34.85 48.79
CA PRO A 740 -6.55 35.18 49.67
C PRO A 740 -5.48 34.09 49.79
#